data_AF-A0AA42EBJ3-F1
#
_entry.id   AF-A0AA42EBJ3-F1
#
_cell.length_a   1.000
_cell.length_b   1.000
_cell.length_c   1.000
_cell.angle_alpha   90.00
_cell.angle_beta   90.00
_cell.angle_gamma   90.00
#
_symmetry.space_group_name_H-M   'P 1'
#
loop_
_entity.id
_entity.type
_entity.pdbx_description
1 polymer ?
#
loop_
_entity_poly.entity_id
_entity_poly.type
_entity_poly.pdbx_seq_one_letter_code
_entity_poly.pdbx_strand_id
1 'polypeptide(L)'
;MKTRIIEHLGQSDILLPSLIAEALAANDRAKLRMSVLQAAAQHARRPGGPAPDLAAEARAAGLDPQGLRGLVLGARSGPGEVVAAPGLDRLKAGLVADGEAMIAPIAAADPAAGAAATARLARVSVDLAAPGPDQIALAAIAHLTAAPHDPDDDTLHRLVMDLHREINRLAAACAEETVAGARAHGLADADRPLVEAFMCGVESTRGLKFDHPGLDTLATRVGERLVLQNDIGTTDAHVLVVAVTRDEVTVTYSDVHRPRAQFFTGLLDGFPVRWSGLEPARAAGLGEGAAFYLVTGRLAGDPAAQAAFLEALGASLVFLIDWNRARKILRTLLGKGDAVRVLERAARMRVGHRAFLELGGAELIAAAVRHAAPTRIGFGERLDDVLGRAAALDFVVGVLAIATETLREGRSLRLANNAVEAELARHLDRSDSQLLAVAVRQAGLAREIAARIAADLAERIAGRPGQGTALTAHARRIEVKADRIAVEARAAARRLNAGETIARLVDTVEEAIDELEQAAFLASLIDRGTDTAVLRELASLCDAVVGAAEAAAIGIDAAADVPEGRRADSDDALAAASRLVELEHDCDATERTLTALVLRGEGPARALIGALELARALERASDRLAAAGHLVRTHVLAHLSA
;
A
#
# COMPACT_ATOMS: atom_id res chain seq x y z
N MET A 1 24.66 -50.67 -12.72
CA MET A 1 25.83 -51.30 -13.39
C MET A 1 26.69 -50.27 -14.10
N LYS A 2 26.13 -49.34 -14.90
CA LYS A 2 26.85 -48.19 -15.50
C LYS A 2 27.52 -47.25 -14.47
N THR A 3 26.82 -46.89 -13.38
CA THR A 3 27.34 -46.00 -12.33
C THR A 3 28.60 -46.55 -11.64
N ARG A 4 28.61 -47.85 -11.31
CA ARG A 4 29.77 -48.55 -10.74
C ARG A 4 30.96 -48.70 -11.71
N ILE A 5 30.71 -48.68 -13.01
CA ILE A 5 31.75 -48.72 -14.05
C ILE A 5 32.42 -47.34 -14.20
N ILE A 6 31.66 -46.25 -13.99
CA ILE A 6 32.16 -44.86 -14.06
C ILE A 6 32.92 -44.48 -12.78
N GLU A 7 32.48 -44.95 -11.60
CA GLU A 7 33.23 -44.81 -10.34
C GLU A 7 34.62 -45.47 -10.38
N HIS A 8 34.79 -46.57 -11.14
CA HIS A 8 36.08 -47.25 -11.31
C HIS A 8 37.05 -46.53 -12.27
N LEU A 9 36.60 -45.50 -13.00
CA LEU A 9 37.39 -44.78 -14.00
C LEU A 9 37.91 -43.42 -13.52
N GLY A 10 37.72 -43.05 -12.23
CA GLY A 10 38.25 -41.80 -11.67
C GLY A 10 37.57 -40.53 -12.21
N GLN A 11 36.35 -40.65 -12.73
CA GLN A 11 35.60 -39.56 -13.37
C GLN A 11 34.43 -39.04 -12.52
N SER A 12 34.64 -38.86 -11.21
CA SER A 12 33.63 -38.32 -10.30
C SER A 12 33.12 -36.93 -10.73
N ASP A 13 33.99 -36.12 -11.35
CA ASP A 13 33.70 -34.78 -11.85
C ASP A 13 32.66 -34.76 -13.00
N ILE A 14 32.52 -35.86 -13.75
CA ILE A 14 31.58 -35.96 -14.87
C ILE A 14 30.16 -36.29 -14.40
N LEU A 15 30.00 -36.93 -13.25
CA LEU A 15 28.70 -37.30 -12.69
C LEU A 15 28.13 -36.25 -11.74
N LEU A 16 28.99 -35.46 -11.10
CA LEU A 16 28.61 -34.49 -10.08
C LEU A 16 27.49 -33.53 -10.53
N PRO A 17 27.48 -32.99 -11.75
CA PRO A 17 26.40 -32.09 -12.14
C PRO A 17 25.04 -32.79 -12.34
N SER A 18 25.05 -34.03 -12.85
CA SER A 18 23.84 -34.84 -12.95
C SER A 18 23.30 -35.21 -11.56
N LEU A 19 24.20 -35.46 -10.60
CA LEU A 19 23.85 -35.70 -9.20
C LEU A 19 23.26 -34.45 -8.53
N ILE A 20 23.82 -33.27 -8.81
CA ILE A 20 23.30 -31.98 -8.32
C ILE A 20 21.89 -31.73 -8.86
N ALA A 21 21.66 -31.95 -10.16
CA ALA A 21 20.33 -31.80 -10.76
C ALA A 21 19.29 -32.73 -10.13
N GLU A 22 19.64 -34.00 -9.92
CA GLU A 22 18.75 -34.96 -9.24
C GLU A 22 18.51 -34.58 -7.77
N ALA A 23 19.54 -34.11 -7.06
CA ALA A 23 19.42 -33.67 -5.67
C ALA A 23 18.50 -32.44 -5.51
N LEU A 24 18.55 -31.49 -6.44
CA LEU A 24 17.62 -30.36 -6.46
C LEU A 24 16.18 -30.82 -6.74
N ALA A 25 15.98 -31.73 -7.69
CA ALA A 25 14.65 -32.31 -7.93
C ALA A 25 14.15 -33.13 -6.72
N ALA A 26 15.05 -33.81 -6.01
CA ALA A 26 14.73 -34.55 -4.79
C ALA A 26 14.31 -33.63 -3.64
N ASN A 27 14.89 -32.43 -3.54
CA ASN A 27 14.44 -31.41 -2.58
C ASN A 27 12.97 -31.05 -2.76
N ASP A 28 12.55 -30.77 -4.00
CA ASP A 28 11.18 -30.40 -4.33
C ASP A 28 10.21 -31.54 -3.99
N ARG A 29 10.59 -32.79 -4.33
CA ARG A 29 9.81 -33.99 -3.99
C ARG A 29 9.72 -34.19 -2.49
N ALA A 30 10.82 -34.03 -1.75
CA ALA A 30 10.84 -34.16 -0.28
C ALA A 30 9.91 -33.14 0.40
N LYS A 31 9.96 -31.87 -0.03
CA LYS A 31 9.06 -30.82 0.47
C LYS A 31 7.59 -31.13 0.19
N LEU A 32 7.27 -31.55 -1.03
CA LEU A 32 5.90 -31.95 -1.38
C LEU A 32 5.43 -33.16 -0.55
N ARG A 33 6.28 -34.18 -0.36
CA ARG A 33 5.93 -35.35 0.47
C ARG A 33 5.66 -34.96 1.92
N MET A 34 6.44 -34.03 2.49
CA MET A 34 6.16 -33.46 3.80
C MET A 34 4.82 -32.72 3.84
N SER A 35 4.49 -31.93 2.82
CA SER A 35 3.16 -31.30 2.70
C SER A 35 2.02 -32.32 2.60
N VAL A 36 2.23 -33.42 1.88
CA VAL A 36 1.26 -34.52 1.77
C VAL A 36 1.07 -35.22 3.13
N LEU A 37 2.14 -35.44 3.91
CA LEU A 37 2.03 -35.96 5.28
C LEU A 37 1.18 -35.04 6.16
N GLN A 38 1.42 -33.73 6.10
CA GLN A 38 0.64 -32.74 6.85
C GLN A 38 -0.83 -32.72 6.41
N ALA A 39 -1.09 -32.78 5.10
CA ALA A 39 -2.43 -32.85 4.53
C ALA A 39 -3.18 -34.14 4.93
N ALA A 40 -2.50 -35.28 4.91
CA ALA A 40 -3.05 -36.56 5.34
C ALA A 40 -3.40 -36.55 6.84
N ALA A 41 -2.53 -36.01 7.69
CA ALA A 41 -2.80 -35.81 9.12
C ALA A 41 -4.02 -34.91 9.36
N GLN A 42 -4.13 -33.81 8.61
CA GLN A 42 -5.25 -32.89 8.71
C GLN A 42 -6.57 -33.57 8.27
N HIS A 43 -6.56 -34.29 7.16
CA HIS A 43 -7.74 -34.99 6.65
C HIS A 43 -8.16 -36.14 7.58
N ALA A 44 -7.21 -36.91 8.12
CA ALA A 44 -7.50 -37.96 9.10
C ALA A 44 -8.24 -37.43 10.34
N ARG A 45 -7.91 -36.21 10.81
CA ARG A 45 -8.59 -35.55 11.94
C ARG A 45 -9.96 -34.97 11.56
N ARG A 46 -10.13 -34.54 10.30
CA ARG A 46 -11.39 -33.94 9.80
C ARG A 46 -11.76 -34.52 8.42
N PRO A 47 -12.28 -35.75 8.35
CA PRO A 47 -12.53 -36.43 7.07
C PRO A 47 -13.56 -35.72 6.16
N GLY A 48 -14.45 -34.90 6.73
CA GLY A 48 -15.44 -34.10 5.99
C GLY A 48 -14.98 -32.70 5.57
N GLY A 49 -13.75 -32.30 5.88
CA GLY A 49 -13.19 -31.01 5.49
C GLY A 49 -12.65 -31.01 4.06
N PRO A 50 -12.49 -29.83 3.42
CA PRO A 50 -11.82 -29.73 2.13
C PRO A 50 -10.38 -30.24 2.24
N ALA A 51 -9.96 -31.11 1.32
CA ALA A 51 -8.58 -31.55 1.20
C ALA A 51 -7.81 -30.59 0.27
N PRO A 52 -6.55 -30.23 0.60
CA PRO A 52 -5.75 -29.36 -0.25
C PRO A 52 -5.53 -30.00 -1.63
N ASP A 53 -5.70 -29.21 -2.69
CA ASP A 53 -5.42 -29.66 -4.05
C ASP A 53 -3.95 -29.44 -4.41
N LEU A 54 -3.14 -30.48 -4.21
CA LEU A 54 -1.70 -30.49 -4.48
C LEU A 54 -1.36 -31.00 -5.90
N ALA A 55 -2.34 -31.03 -6.80
CA ALA A 55 -2.15 -31.68 -8.10
C ALA A 55 -1.18 -30.92 -9.01
N ALA A 56 -1.07 -29.59 -8.87
CA ALA A 56 -0.14 -28.78 -9.64
C ALA A 56 1.31 -29.01 -9.17
N GLU A 57 1.51 -29.01 -7.85
CA GLU A 57 2.77 -29.26 -7.16
C GLU A 57 3.29 -30.67 -7.49
N ALA A 58 2.39 -31.67 -7.47
CA ALA A 58 2.71 -33.05 -7.83
C ALA A 58 3.24 -33.16 -9.25
N ARG A 59 2.59 -32.51 -10.23
CA ARG A 59 3.07 -32.50 -11.61
C ARG A 59 4.43 -31.80 -11.74
N ALA A 60 4.61 -30.67 -11.07
CA ALA A 60 5.88 -29.92 -11.08
C ALA A 60 7.05 -30.75 -10.53
N ALA A 61 6.80 -31.50 -9.45
CA ALA A 61 7.76 -32.38 -8.81
C ALA A 61 7.92 -33.76 -9.50
N GLY A 62 7.16 -34.04 -10.57
CA GLY A 62 7.19 -35.33 -11.27
C GLY A 62 6.58 -36.50 -10.48
N LEU A 63 5.68 -36.22 -9.54
CA LEU A 63 4.97 -37.19 -8.72
C LEU A 63 3.54 -37.42 -9.21
N ASP A 64 2.99 -38.61 -8.97
CA ASP A 64 1.62 -38.98 -9.36
C ASP A 64 0.56 -38.16 -8.57
N PRO A 65 -0.16 -37.23 -9.21
CA PRO A 65 -1.14 -36.39 -8.53
C PRO A 65 -2.33 -37.19 -8.00
N GLN A 66 -2.75 -38.24 -8.72
CA GLN A 66 -3.91 -39.04 -8.34
C GLN A 66 -3.58 -39.94 -7.14
N GLY A 67 -2.40 -40.55 -7.14
CA GLY A 67 -1.90 -41.33 -6.02
C GLY A 67 -1.76 -40.50 -4.73
N LEU A 68 -1.17 -39.31 -4.81
CA LEU A 68 -1.03 -38.43 -3.63
C LEU A 68 -2.38 -37.93 -3.11
N ARG A 69 -3.31 -37.56 -4.00
CA ARG A 69 -4.66 -37.17 -3.60
C ARG A 69 -5.42 -38.34 -2.97
N GLY A 70 -5.28 -39.54 -3.54
CA GLY A 70 -5.86 -40.78 -3.01
C GLY A 70 -5.36 -41.08 -1.60
N LEU A 71 -4.06 -40.90 -1.34
CA LEU A 71 -3.47 -41.05 0.00
C LEU A 71 -4.09 -40.07 1.00
N VAL A 72 -4.17 -38.78 0.65
CA VAL A 72 -4.75 -37.75 1.56
C VAL A 72 -6.21 -38.07 1.89
N LEU A 73 -7.03 -38.38 0.88
CA LEU A 73 -8.46 -38.71 1.07
C LEU A 73 -8.68 -40.07 1.74
N GLY A 74 -7.72 -40.99 1.60
CA GLY A 74 -7.69 -42.29 2.25
C GLY A 74 -7.25 -42.24 3.71
N ALA A 75 -6.72 -41.11 4.18
CA ALA A 75 -6.21 -40.98 5.53
C ALA A 75 -7.32 -41.07 6.59
N ARG A 76 -7.05 -41.81 7.67
CA ARG A 76 -7.95 -42.03 8.81
C ARG A 76 -7.18 -41.93 10.12
N SER A 77 -7.85 -41.43 11.15
CA SER A 77 -7.32 -41.47 12.52
C SER A 77 -7.52 -42.88 13.09
N GLY A 78 -6.43 -43.51 13.53
CA GLY A 78 -6.42 -44.76 14.27
C GLY A 78 -6.25 -44.55 15.79
N PRO A 79 -6.27 -45.63 16.58
CA PRO A 79 -5.99 -45.58 18.01
C PRO A 79 -4.59 -45.01 18.30
N GLY A 80 -4.44 -44.21 19.37
CA GLY A 80 -3.13 -43.73 19.83
C GLY A 80 -2.53 -42.58 19.01
N GLU A 81 -3.36 -41.68 18.45
CA GLU A 81 -2.91 -40.57 17.60
C GLU A 81 -2.06 -41.02 16.40
N VAL A 82 -2.53 -42.06 15.71
CA VAL A 82 -1.87 -42.61 14.52
C VAL A 82 -2.69 -42.24 13.28
N VAL A 83 -2.00 -41.84 12.21
CA VAL A 83 -2.59 -41.65 10.88
C VAL A 83 -2.34 -42.91 10.06
N ALA A 84 -3.41 -43.52 9.55
CA ALA A 84 -3.35 -44.66 8.64
C ALA A 84 -3.88 -44.25 7.25
N ALA A 85 -3.13 -44.55 6.19
CA ALA A 85 -3.54 -44.23 4.82
C ALA A 85 -2.92 -45.20 3.81
N PRO A 86 -3.69 -45.73 2.84
CA PRO A 86 -3.13 -46.56 1.77
C PRO A 86 -2.02 -45.82 1.00
N GLY A 87 -0.85 -46.45 0.86
CA GLY A 87 0.29 -45.90 0.13
C GLY A 87 1.19 -44.97 0.93
N LEU A 88 0.96 -44.84 2.24
CA LEU A 88 1.81 -44.07 3.15
C LEU A 88 3.23 -44.63 3.24
N ASP A 89 3.42 -45.96 3.18
CA ASP A 89 4.76 -46.55 3.16
C ASP A 89 5.54 -46.19 1.89
N ARG A 90 4.85 -46.11 0.75
CA ARG A 90 5.46 -45.62 -0.49
C ARG A 90 5.86 -44.15 -0.37
N LEU A 91 5.07 -43.33 0.33
CA LEU A 91 5.40 -41.93 0.59
C LEU A 91 6.64 -41.80 1.50
N LYS A 92 6.69 -42.56 2.60
CA LYS A 92 7.82 -42.58 3.55
C LYS A 92 9.10 -43.07 2.88
N ALA A 93 9.05 -44.19 2.17
CA ALA A 93 10.20 -44.72 1.44
C ALA A 93 10.70 -43.73 0.38
N GLY A 94 9.78 -43.07 -0.32
CA GLY A 94 10.13 -42.00 -1.26
C GLY A 94 10.82 -40.81 -0.57
N LEU A 95 10.41 -40.44 0.63
CA LEU A 95 11.01 -39.35 1.40
C LEU A 95 12.45 -39.66 1.83
N VAL A 96 12.73 -40.90 2.25
CA VAL A 96 14.09 -41.37 2.55
C VAL A 96 14.94 -41.39 1.27
N ALA A 97 14.41 -41.94 0.18
CA ALA A 97 15.10 -41.99 -1.11
C ALA A 97 15.41 -40.58 -1.67
N ASP A 98 14.52 -39.62 -1.47
CA ASP A 98 14.77 -38.22 -1.83
C ASP A 98 15.91 -37.63 -0.96
N GLY A 99 15.96 -37.94 0.33
CA GLY A 99 17.09 -37.58 1.21
C GLY A 99 18.42 -38.20 0.76
N GLU A 100 18.44 -39.47 0.38
CA GLU A 100 19.62 -40.15 -0.16
C GLU A 100 20.08 -39.53 -1.48
N ALA A 101 19.15 -39.20 -2.37
CA ALA A 101 19.44 -38.51 -3.62
C ALA A 101 20.04 -37.11 -3.38
N MET A 102 19.57 -36.39 -2.35
CA MET A 102 20.16 -35.11 -1.94
C MET A 102 21.58 -35.25 -1.39
N ILE A 103 21.90 -36.35 -0.71
CA ILE A 103 23.23 -36.62 -0.16
C ILE A 103 24.23 -37.03 -1.25
N ALA A 104 23.77 -37.69 -2.31
CA ALA A 104 24.62 -38.24 -3.37
C ALA A 104 25.67 -37.25 -3.95
N PRO A 105 25.32 -36.01 -4.37
CA PRO A 105 26.33 -35.06 -4.85
C PRO A 105 27.29 -34.58 -3.75
N ILE A 106 26.83 -34.49 -2.49
CA ILE A 106 27.68 -34.11 -1.36
C ILE A 106 28.70 -35.22 -1.09
N ALA A 107 28.26 -36.48 -1.09
CA ALA A 107 29.15 -37.63 -0.93
C ALA A 107 30.15 -37.78 -2.08
N ALA A 108 29.75 -37.42 -3.30
CA ALA A 108 30.64 -37.42 -4.46
C ALA A 108 31.71 -36.33 -4.38
N ALA A 109 31.39 -35.15 -3.81
CA ALA A 109 32.32 -34.04 -3.64
C ALA A 109 33.18 -34.15 -2.35
N ASP A 110 32.59 -34.63 -1.25
CA ASP A 110 33.22 -34.84 0.05
C ASP A 110 32.65 -36.12 0.70
N PRO A 111 33.38 -37.25 0.63
CA PRO A 111 32.94 -38.51 1.21
C PRO A 111 32.69 -38.47 2.72
N ALA A 112 33.42 -37.65 3.48
CA ALA A 112 33.25 -37.54 4.93
C ALA A 112 31.97 -36.78 5.27
N ALA A 113 31.70 -35.67 4.58
CA ALA A 113 30.45 -34.93 4.71
C ALA A 113 29.24 -35.78 4.29
N GLY A 114 29.36 -36.54 3.21
CA GLY A 114 28.33 -37.50 2.77
C GLY A 114 28.02 -38.59 3.79
N ALA A 115 29.06 -39.17 4.42
CA ALA A 115 28.87 -40.16 5.48
C ALA A 115 28.18 -39.57 6.72
N ALA A 116 28.56 -38.35 7.13
CA ALA A 116 27.92 -37.65 8.24
C ALA A 116 26.44 -37.34 7.95
N ALA A 117 26.13 -36.88 6.73
CA ALA A 117 24.77 -36.62 6.30
C ALA A 117 23.92 -37.90 6.23
N THR A 118 24.50 -39.01 5.78
CA THR A 118 23.83 -40.33 5.75
C THR A 118 23.48 -40.82 7.16
N ALA A 119 24.43 -40.71 8.10
CA ALA A 119 24.17 -41.04 9.50
C ALA A 119 23.08 -40.15 10.11
N ARG A 120 23.08 -38.86 9.78
CA ARG A 120 22.05 -37.91 10.20
C ARG A 120 20.68 -38.26 9.62
N LEU A 121 20.58 -38.57 8.33
CA LEU A 121 19.34 -39.02 7.67
C LEU A 121 18.76 -40.26 8.36
N ALA A 122 19.62 -41.24 8.67
CA ALA A 122 19.20 -42.47 9.35
C ALA A 122 18.57 -42.17 10.72
N ARG A 123 19.14 -41.24 11.50
CA ARG A 123 18.58 -40.84 12.82
C ARG A 123 17.25 -40.12 12.68
N VAL A 124 17.17 -39.08 11.84
CA VAL A 124 15.96 -38.24 11.74
C VAL A 124 14.81 -38.93 11.01
N SER A 125 15.08 -40.04 10.31
CA SER A 125 14.06 -40.84 9.61
C SER A 125 13.53 -42.02 10.43
N VAL A 126 14.06 -42.28 11.63
CA VAL A 126 13.61 -43.38 12.52
C VAL A 126 12.10 -43.32 12.75
N ASP A 127 11.58 -42.12 12.93
CA ASP A 127 10.17 -41.87 13.23
C ASP A 127 9.22 -42.27 12.08
N LEU A 128 9.73 -42.45 10.85
CA LEU A 128 8.92 -42.92 9.71
C LEU A 128 8.56 -44.41 9.82
N ALA A 129 9.35 -45.21 10.56
CA ALA A 129 9.21 -46.67 10.59
C ALA A 129 8.10 -47.18 11.54
N ALA A 130 7.70 -46.38 12.53
CA ALA A 130 6.68 -46.74 13.51
C ALA A 130 5.32 -46.07 13.20
N PRO A 131 4.17 -46.63 13.63
CA PRO A 131 3.97 -47.86 14.42
C PRO A 131 3.71 -49.13 13.59
N GLY A 132 3.66 -49.05 12.26
CA GLY A 132 3.36 -50.20 11.40
C GLY A 132 3.20 -49.84 9.93
N PRO A 133 2.81 -50.81 9.08
CA PRO A 133 2.63 -50.59 7.65
C PRO A 133 1.50 -49.61 7.40
N ASP A 134 1.72 -48.69 6.47
CA ASP A 134 0.82 -47.60 6.09
C ASP A 134 0.32 -46.75 7.29
N GLN A 135 1.09 -46.71 8.38
CA GLN A 135 0.78 -45.97 9.61
C GLN A 135 1.91 -45.06 10.05
N ILE A 136 1.59 -43.87 10.58
CA ILE A 136 2.59 -42.98 11.18
C ILE A 136 2.00 -42.26 12.39
N ALA A 137 2.81 -42.07 13.44
CA ALA A 137 2.38 -41.30 14.60
C ALA A 137 2.22 -39.82 14.23
N LEU A 138 1.20 -39.18 14.78
CA LEU A 138 0.92 -37.77 14.53
C LEU A 138 1.99 -36.85 15.12
N ALA A 139 2.58 -37.25 16.25
CA ALA A 139 3.77 -36.63 16.82
C ALA A 139 5.02 -36.81 15.93
N ALA A 140 5.13 -37.91 15.18
CA ALA A 140 6.21 -38.08 14.20
C ALA A 140 6.03 -37.12 13.02
N ILE A 141 4.80 -36.99 12.48
CA ILE A 141 4.52 -35.97 11.44
C ILE A 141 4.85 -34.56 11.96
N ALA A 142 4.51 -34.27 13.22
CA ALA A 142 4.84 -33.02 13.89
C ALA A 142 6.35 -32.73 13.86
N HIS A 143 7.12 -33.68 14.36
CA HIS A 143 8.55 -33.58 14.53
C HIS A 143 9.26 -33.47 13.17
N LEU A 144 8.91 -34.33 12.21
CA LEU A 144 9.53 -34.37 10.88
C LEU A 144 9.31 -33.10 10.07
N THR A 145 8.18 -32.42 10.28
CA THR A 145 7.77 -31.23 9.49
C THR A 145 7.86 -29.92 10.26
N ALA A 146 8.35 -29.93 11.50
CA ALA A 146 8.53 -28.74 12.31
C ALA A 146 9.63 -27.84 11.72
N ALA A 147 9.36 -26.54 11.70
CA ALA A 147 10.41 -25.55 11.50
C ALA A 147 11.31 -25.50 12.75
N PRO A 148 12.64 -25.36 12.60
CA PRO A 148 13.55 -25.33 13.74
C PRO A 148 13.17 -24.19 14.69
N HIS A 149 12.94 -24.50 15.97
CA HIS A 149 12.77 -23.49 17.01
C HIS A 149 14.08 -23.21 17.75
N ASP A 150 14.89 -24.26 17.97
CA ASP A 150 16.22 -24.21 18.58
C ASP A 150 17.28 -24.78 17.62
N PRO A 151 18.53 -24.24 17.54
CA PRO A 151 19.65 -24.86 16.82
C PRO A 151 19.91 -26.35 17.09
N ASP A 152 19.47 -26.88 18.25
CA ASP A 152 19.66 -28.29 18.64
C ASP A 152 18.50 -29.22 18.20
N ASP A 153 17.42 -28.70 17.62
CA ASP A 153 16.30 -29.51 17.11
C ASP A 153 16.63 -30.11 15.72
N ASP A 154 17.15 -31.34 15.73
CA ASP A 154 17.52 -32.07 14.50
C ASP A 154 16.31 -32.79 13.87
N THR A 155 15.63 -32.13 12.93
CA THR A 155 14.47 -32.68 12.20
C THR A 155 14.81 -33.05 10.75
N LEU A 156 13.97 -33.89 10.12
CA LEU A 156 14.11 -34.21 8.69
C LEU A 156 13.98 -32.96 7.81
N HIS A 157 13.04 -32.07 8.14
CA HIS A 157 12.93 -30.78 7.46
C HIS A 157 14.21 -29.96 7.56
N ARG A 158 14.84 -29.89 8.75
CA ARG A 158 16.11 -29.19 8.95
C ARG A 158 17.24 -29.83 8.14
N LEU A 159 17.35 -31.15 8.14
CA LEU A 159 18.33 -31.87 7.33
C LEU A 159 18.16 -31.55 5.84
N VAL A 160 16.94 -31.64 5.31
CA VAL A 160 16.65 -31.29 3.90
C VAL A 160 17.11 -29.86 3.60
N MET A 161 16.93 -28.92 4.54
CA MET A 161 17.40 -27.55 4.32
C MET A 161 18.91 -27.39 4.37
N ASP A 162 19.59 -28.04 5.32
CA ASP A 162 21.06 -28.01 5.38
C ASP A 162 21.69 -28.65 4.14
N LEU A 163 21.13 -29.78 3.67
CA LEU A 163 21.52 -30.42 2.41
C LEU A 163 21.28 -29.49 1.21
N HIS A 164 20.15 -28.79 1.16
CA HIS A 164 19.87 -27.83 0.07
C HIS A 164 20.94 -26.73 0.00
N ARG A 165 21.31 -26.16 1.15
CA ARG A 165 22.33 -25.11 1.23
C ARG A 165 23.67 -25.61 0.70
N GLU A 166 24.05 -26.82 1.08
CA GLU A 166 25.29 -27.45 0.65
C GLU A 166 25.27 -27.84 -0.85
N ILE A 167 24.14 -28.36 -1.35
CA ILE A 167 23.95 -28.63 -2.78
C ILE A 167 24.06 -27.33 -3.58
N ASN A 168 23.48 -26.22 -3.12
CA ASN A 168 23.60 -24.92 -3.79
C ASN A 168 25.05 -24.44 -3.80
N ARG A 169 25.82 -24.66 -2.73
CA ARG A 169 27.25 -24.36 -2.66
C ARG A 169 28.05 -25.19 -3.67
N LEU A 170 27.75 -26.48 -3.79
CA LEU A 170 28.38 -27.38 -4.76
C LEU A 170 28.01 -27.01 -6.20
N ALA A 171 26.73 -26.75 -6.46
CA ALA A 171 26.22 -26.29 -7.76
C ALA A 171 26.91 -25.00 -8.20
N ALA A 172 27.09 -24.07 -7.27
CA ALA A 172 27.82 -22.83 -7.51
C ALA A 172 29.28 -23.04 -7.89
N ALA A 173 29.97 -24.00 -7.24
CA ALA A 173 31.35 -24.33 -7.51
C ALA A 173 31.55 -25.12 -8.82
N CYS A 174 30.51 -25.82 -9.28
CA CYS A 174 30.53 -26.66 -10.49
C CYS A 174 29.91 -25.98 -11.72
N ALA A 175 29.63 -24.68 -11.67
CA ALA A 175 29.04 -23.95 -12.79
C ALA A 175 30.00 -23.96 -13.99
N GLU A 176 29.52 -24.44 -15.14
CA GLU A 176 30.31 -24.50 -16.39
C GLU A 176 30.46 -23.11 -17.02
N GLU A 177 29.42 -22.28 -16.86
CA GLU A 177 29.37 -20.95 -17.43
C GLU A 177 28.56 -19.98 -16.55
N THR A 178 28.64 -18.69 -16.88
CA THR A 178 27.81 -17.64 -16.29
C THR A 178 27.04 -16.94 -17.40
N VAL A 179 25.70 -16.96 -17.32
CA VAL A 179 24.79 -16.33 -18.29
C VAL A 179 24.09 -15.16 -17.63
N ALA A 180 24.42 -13.93 -18.04
CA ALA A 180 23.87 -12.69 -17.48
C ALA A 180 23.91 -12.62 -15.94
N GLY A 181 24.95 -13.21 -15.31
CA GLY A 181 25.11 -13.28 -13.86
C GLY A 181 24.49 -14.51 -13.18
N ALA A 182 23.70 -15.32 -13.89
CA ALA A 182 23.26 -16.62 -13.40
C ALA A 182 24.38 -17.66 -13.57
N ARG A 183 24.62 -18.45 -12.53
CA ARG A 183 25.50 -19.63 -12.62
C ARG A 183 24.76 -20.72 -13.38
N ALA A 184 25.39 -21.27 -14.41
CA ALA A 184 24.71 -22.14 -15.35
C ALA A 184 25.44 -23.46 -15.59
N HIS A 185 24.64 -24.52 -15.83
CA HIS A 185 25.16 -25.85 -16.10
C HIS A 185 24.31 -26.58 -17.15
N GLY A 186 24.97 -27.15 -18.17
CA GLY A 186 24.33 -28.02 -19.16
C GLY A 186 23.26 -27.35 -20.03
N LEU A 187 23.30 -26.02 -20.19
CA LEU A 187 22.29 -25.28 -20.95
C LEU A 187 22.34 -25.60 -22.45
N ALA A 188 21.17 -25.64 -23.09
CA ALA A 188 21.06 -25.63 -24.54
C ALA A 188 21.01 -24.19 -25.06
N ASP A 189 21.30 -23.98 -26.35
CA ASP A 189 21.26 -22.64 -26.96
C ASP A 189 19.89 -21.95 -26.82
N ALA A 190 18.81 -22.73 -26.84
CA ALA A 190 17.45 -22.23 -26.66
C ALA A 190 17.15 -21.75 -25.22
N ASP A 191 17.95 -22.14 -24.23
CA ASP A 191 17.76 -21.72 -22.82
C ASP A 191 18.30 -20.33 -22.54
N ARG A 192 19.38 -19.96 -23.23
CA ARG A 192 20.13 -18.72 -22.95
C ARG A 192 19.23 -17.48 -22.97
N PRO A 193 18.34 -17.28 -23.97
CA PRO A 193 17.46 -16.12 -23.97
C PRO A 193 16.46 -16.08 -22.79
N LEU A 194 16.03 -17.24 -22.30
CA LEU A 194 15.10 -17.34 -21.16
C LEU A 194 15.82 -17.02 -19.83
N VAL A 195 17.05 -17.52 -19.67
CA VAL A 195 17.91 -17.17 -18.52
C VAL A 195 18.22 -15.67 -18.53
N GLU A 196 18.59 -15.12 -19.69
CA GLU A 196 18.86 -13.69 -19.87
C GLU A 196 17.65 -12.83 -19.56
N ALA A 197 16.44 -13.22 -19.98
CA ALA A 197 15.21 -12.50 -19.65
C ALA A 197 14.96 -12.46 -18.13
N PHE A 198 15.06 -13.61 -17.46
CA PHE A 198 14.94 -13.67 -15.99
C PHE A 198 15.95 -12.78 -15.29
N MET A 199 17.23 -12.88 -15.70
CA MET A 199 18.31 -12.09 -15.10
C MET A 199 18.19 -10.61 -15.41
N CYS A 200 17.71 -10.22 -16.59
CA CYS A 200 17.41 -8.82 -16.92
C CYS A 200 16.41 -8.23 -15.89
N GLY A 201 15.37 -8.98 -15.57
CA GLY A 201 14.44 -8.67 -14.49
C GLY A 201 15.12 -8.47 -13.15
N VAL A 202 15.90 -9.46 -12.71
CA VAL A 202 16.64 -9.41 -11.43
C VAL A 202 17.57 -8.19 -11.38
N GLU A 203 18.39 -7.98 -12.41
CA GLU A 203 19.36 -6.86 -12.46
C GLU A 203 18.66 -5.49 -12.48
N SER A 204 17.49 -5.37 -13.11
CA SER A 204 16.73 -4.11 -13.16
C SER A 204 16.33 -3.60 -11.77
N THR A 205 16.27 -4.49 -10.77
CA THR A 205 15.87 -4.16 -9.39
C THR A 205 16.89 -4.59 -8.34
N ARG A 206 17.97 -5.29 -8.70
CA ARG A 206 18.99 -5.82 -7.77
C ARG A 206 19.54 -4.73 -6.85
N GLY A 207 19.77 -3.52 -7.36
CA GLY A 207 20.29 -2.39 -6.59
C GLY A 207 19.42 -2.00 -5.39
N LEU A 208 18.13 -2.36 -5.38
CA LEU A 208 17.21 -2.06 -4.27
C LEU A 208 17.43 -2.95 -3.03
N LYS A 209 18.24 -4.01 -3.12
CA LYS A 209 18.62 -4.84 -1.96
C LYS A 209 19.75 -4.21 -1.14
N PHE A 210 20.52 -3.29 -1.74
CA PHE A 210 21.76 -2.73 -1.20
C PHE A 210 22.72 -3.85 -0.76
N ASP A 211 23.23 -3.76 0.47
CA ASP A 211 24.18 -4.73 1.04
C ASP A 211 23.51 -6.03 1.52
N HIS A 212 22.18 -6.17 1.37
CA HIS A 212 21.50 -7.40 1.78
C HIS A 212 21.90 -8.58 0.86
N PRO A 213 22.25 -9.75 1.40
CA PRO A 213 22.58 -10.93 0.61
C PRO A 213 21.35 -11.50 -0.14
N GLY A 214 21.59 -12.38 -1.11
CA GLY A 214 20.56 -13.03 -1.93
C GLY A 214 20.45 -12.48 -3.35
N LEU A 215 19.45 -12.99 -4.07
CA LEU A 215 19.22 -12.87 -5.51
C LEU A 215 20.27 -13.58 -6.39
N ASP A 216 20.98 -14.54 -5.83
CA ASP A 216 21.83 -15.45 -6.62
C ASP A 216 20.93 -16.41 -7.40
N THR A 217 21.23 -16.58 -8.69
CA THR A 217 20.46 -17.45 -9.59
C THR A 217 21.31 -18.62 -10.07
N LEU A 218 20.74 -19.82 -10.02
CA LEU A 218 21.24 -21.02 -10.65
C LEU A 218 20.32 -21.39 -11.83
N ALA A 219 20.90 -21.72 -12.98
CA ALA A 219 20.18 -22.17 -14.16
C ALA A 219 20.72 -23.52 -14.64
N THR A 220 19.88 -24.54 -14.67
CA THR A 220 20.32 -25.89 -15.05
C THR A 220 19.27 -26.54 -15.94
N ARG A 221 19.74 -27.21 -17.00
CA ARG A 221 18.87 -28.08 -17.80
C ARG A 221 18.77 -29.46 -17.16
N VAL A 222 17.54 -29.94 -16.98
CA VAL A 222 17.25 -31.27 -16.41
C VAL A 222 16.31 -32.01 -17.37
N GLY A 223 16.89 -32.84 -18.24
CA GLY A 223 16.14 -33.46 -19.35
C GLY A 223 15.61 -32.40 -20.32
N GLU A 224 14.30 -32.40 -20.56
CA GLU A 224 13.66 -31.47 -21.50
C GLU A 224 13.36 -30.07 -20.90
N ARG A 225 13.52 -29.89 -19.59
CA ARG A 225 13.18 -28.63 -18.89
C ARG A 225 14.41 -27.82 -18.50
N LEU A 226 14.31 -26.50 -18.62
CA LEU A 226 15.19 -25.55 -17.95
C LEU A 226 14.67 -25.32 -16.53
N VAL A 227 15.55 -25.31 -15.54
CA VAL A 227 15.22 -25.03 -14.14
C VAL A 227 16.02 -23.83 -13.68
N LEU A 228 15.33 -22.78 -13.24
CA LEU A 228 15.92 -21.61 -12.58
C LEU A 228 15.62 -21.70 -11.09
N GLN A 229 16.62 -21.46 -10.26
CA GLN A 229 16.45 -21.32 -8.82
C GLN A 229 17.05 -19.98 -8.38
N ASN A 230 16.30 -19.23 -7.58
CA ASN A 230 16.79 -17.97 -7.02
C ASN A 230 16.77 -18.00 -5.50
N ASP A 231 17.84 -17.48 -4.88
CA ASP A 231 17.98 -17.39 -3.43
C ASP A 231 17.35 -16.09 -2.90
N ILE A 232 16.17 -16.18 -2.27
CA ILE A 232 15.40 -15.02 -1.83
C ILE A 232 15.62 -14.77 -0.33
N GLY A 233 16.84 -14.35 0.03
CA GLY A 233 17.20 -13.78 1.35
C GLY A 233 17.98 -14.70 2.28
N THR A 234 18.08 -14.34 3.57
CA THR A 234 18.96 -15.01 4.56
C THR A 234 18.36 -16.24 5.24
N THR A 235 17.12 -16.61 4.90
CA THR A 235 16.38 -17.68 5.58
C THR A 235 16.04 -18.77 4.60
N ASP A 236 16.42 -20.01 4.92
CA ASP A 236 16.32 -21.14 4.00
C ASP A 236 14.86 -21.54 3.67
N ALA A 237 13.86 -20.94 4.34
CA ALA A 237 12.45 -21.23 4.12
C ALA A 237 11.85 -20.66 2.81
N HIS A 238 12.57 -19.77 2.11
CA HIS A 238 12.06 -19.06 0.93
C HIS A 238 12.75 -19.56 -0.33
N VAL A 239 12.10 -20.52 -1.00
CA VAL A 239 12.63 -21.11 -2.23
C VAL A 239 11.75 -20.71 -3.40
N LEU A 240 12.39 -20.22 -4.46
CA LEU A 240 11.78 -20.02 -5.77
C LEU A 240 12.43 -20.97 -6.76
N VAL A 241 11.63 -21.86 -7.34
CA VAL A 241 12.02 -22.73 -8.45
C VAL A 241 11.13 -22.40 -9.64
N VAL A 242 11.74 -22.23 -10.81
CA VAL A 242 11.04 -21.97 -12.07
C VAL A 242 11.42 -23.06 -13.05
N ALA A 243 10.47 -23.90 -13.43
CA ALA A 243 10.64 -24.89 -14.47
C ALA A 243 10.06 -24.36 -15.78
N VAL A 244 10.87 -24.33 -16.83
CA VAL A 244 10.48 -23.87 -18.17
C VAL A 244 10.55 -25.04 -19.13
N THR A 245 9.43 -25.27 -19.83
CA THR A 245 9.30 -26.21 -20.93
C THR A 245 8.93 -25.45 -22.19
N ARG A 246 8.83 -26.14 -23.34
CA ARG A 246 8.53 -25.51 -24.63
C ARG A 246 7.30 -24.60 -24.61
N ASP A 247 6.24 -24.99 -23.89
CA ASP A 247 4.93 -24.33 -23.97
C ASP A 247 4.41 -23.81 -22.61
N GLU A 248 5.14 -24.04 -21.51
CA GLU A 248 4.71 -23.67 -20.15
C GLU A 248 5.90 -23.29 -19.25
N VAL A 249 5.71 -22.20 -18.48
CA VAL A 249 6.51 -21.85 -17.30
C VAL A 249 5.74 -22.21 -16.05
N THR A 250 6.37 -22.98 -15.16
CA THR A 250 5.87 -23.34 -13.84
C THR A 250 6.73 -22.69 -12.77
N VAL A 251 6.14 -21.87 -11.91
CA VAL A 251 6.79 -21.22 -10.77
C VAL A 251 6.34 -21.89 -9.49
N THR A 252 7.27 -22.43 -8.71
CA THR A 252 7.02 -22.99 -7.37
C THR A 252 7.66 -22.06 -6.34
N TYR A 253 6.84 -21.50 -5.45
CA TYR A 253 7.27 -20.57 -4.42
C TYR A 253 6.87 -21.05 -3.03
N SER A 254 7.82 -21.07 -2.09
CA SER A 254 7.56 -21.38 -0.68
C SER A 254 7.72 -20.17 0.25
N ASP A 255 6.82 -20.02 1.22
CA ASP A 255 6.85 -18.94 2.20
C ASP A 255 6.32 -19.39 3.57
N VAL A 256 6.80 -18.80 4.67
CA VAL A 256 6.24 -18.99 6.02
C VAL A 256 5.13 -17.98 6.35
N HIS A 257 4.92 -16.97 5.49
CA HIS A 257 3.98 -15.88 5.68
C HIS A 257 2.99 -15.77 4.52
N ARG A 258 1.73 -16.22 4.73
CA ARG A 258 0.62 -16.07 3.75
C ARG A 258 0.52 -14.69 3.11
N PRO A 259 0.60 -13.57 3.87
CA PRO A 259 0.43 -12.26 3.25
C PRO A 259 1.58 -11.87 2.31
N ARG A 260 2.78 -12.44 2.49
CA ARG A 260 3.90 -12.21 1.56
C ARG A 260 3.78 -13.07 0.32
N ALA A 261 3.31 -14.31 0.45
CA ALA A 261 2.95 -15.13 -0.71
C ALA A 261 1.84 -14.48 -1.56
N GLN A 262 0.81 -13.94 -0.93
CA GLN A 262 -0.24 -13.15 -1.61
C GLN A 262 0.34 -11.93 -2.33
N PHE A 263 1.19 -11.17 -1.64
CA PHE A 263 1.89 -10.03 -2.22
C PHE A 263 2.68 -10.43 -3.46
N PHE A 264 3.50 -11.48 -3.37
CA PHE A 264 4.30 -11.99 -4.49
C PHE A 264 3.42 -12.35 -5.71
N THR A 265 2.38 -13.16 -5.50
CA THR A 265 1.47 -13.55 -6.60
C THR A 265 0.75 -12.35 -7.21
N GLY A 266 0.43 -11.34 -6.40
CA GLY A 266 -0.24 -10.13 -6.84
C GLY A 266 0.64 -9.20 -7.69
N LEU A 267 1.97 -9.26 -7.55
CA LEU A 267 2.89 -8.50 -8.43
C LEU A 267 2.89 -9.01 -9.88
N LEU A 268 2.34 -10.20 -10.11
CA LEU A 268 2.32 -10.89 -11.42
C LEU A 268 0.91 -10.96 -12.02
N ASP A 269 -0.02 -10.12 -11.54
CA ASP A 269 -1.42 -10.05 -11.98
C ASP A 269 -1.61 -9.60 -13.45
N GLY A 270 -0.60 -8.93 -14.03
CA GLY A 270 -0.56 -8.57 -15.45
C GLY A 270 -0.36 -9.75 -16.41
N PHE A 271 -0.08 -10.94 -15.89
CA PHE A 271 0.10 -12.16 -16.68
C PHE A 271 -1.04 -13.15 -16.42
N PRO A 272 -1.47 -13.95 -17.42
CA PRO A 272 -2.53 -14.93 -17.26
C PRO A 272 -2.05 -16.21 -16.52
N VAL A 273 -1.38 -16.03 -15.37
CA VAL A 273 -0.85 -17.11 -14.55
C VAL A 273 -1.97 -17.77 -13.75
N ARG A 274 -2.03 -19.10 -13.82
CA ARG A 274 -2.94 -19.91 -13.00
C ARG A 274 -2.21 -20.34 -11.73
N TRP A 275 -2.46 -19.62 -10.64
CA TRP A 275 -1.92 -19.95 -9.31
C TRP A 275 -2.72 -21.07 -8.63
N SER A 276 -2.02 -22.02 -8.00
CA SER A 276 -2.62 -22.96 -7.05
C SER A 276 -2.93 -22.26 -5.72
N GLY A 277 -3.84 -22.86 -4.95
CA GLY A 277 -4.48 -22.21 -3.80
C GLY A 277 -3.53 -21.72 -2.72
N LEU A 278 -3.84 -20.55 -2.13
CA LEU A 278 -3.21 -19.99 -0.92
C LEU A 278 -3.73 -20.64 0.38
N GLU A 279 -4.20 -21.89 0.28
CA GLU A 279 -4.72 -22.67 1.38
C GLU A 279 -3.54 -23.14 2.25
N PRO A 280 -3.57 -22.96 3.58
CA PRO A 280 -2.50 -23.42 4.43
C PRO A 280 -2.41 -24.96 4.40
N ALA A 281 -1.21 -25.50 4.21
CA ALA A 281 -0.88 -26.84 4.71
C ALA A 281 -0.75 -26.74 6.25
N ARG A 282 -1.88 -26.66 6.96
CA ARG A 282 -1.92 -26.56 8.43
C ARG A 282 -2.42 -27.88 9.02
N ALA A 283 -1.53 -28.62 9.67
CA ALA A 283 -1.94 -29.59 10.67
C ALA A 283 -2.26 -28.86 11.99
N ALA A 284 -3.54 -28.76 12.35
CA ALA A 284 -3.94 -28.22 13.64
C ALA A 284 -3.49 -29.16 14.78
N GLY A 285 -2.63 -28.68 15.69
CA GLY A 285 -2.01 -29.45 16.77
C GLY A 285 -0.48 -29.53 16.70
N LEU A 286 0.14 -29.00 15.65
CA LEU A 286 1.56 -28.71 15.59
C LEU A 286 1.77 -27.29 16.13
N GLY A 287 2.74 -27.07 17.03
CA GLY A 287 2.98 -25.77 17.68
C GLY A 287 3.07 -24.59 16.70
N GLU A 288 2.90 -23.37 17.21
CA GLU A 288 3.06 -22.14 16.42
C GLU A 288 4.45 -22.10 15.75
N GLY A 289 4.55 -22.50 14.48
CA GLY A 289 5.82 -22.53 13.74
C GLY A 289 5.90 -23.50 12.55
N ALA A 290 5.03 -24.52 12.44
CA ALA A 290 5.23 -25.65 11.52
C ALA A 290 4.50 -25.60 10.15
N ALA A 291 4.01 -24.44 9.69
CA ALA A 291 3.25 -24.36 8.43
C ALA A 291 3.93 -23.46 7.38
N PHE A 292 4.37 -24.06 6.27
CA PHE A 292 4.80 -23.35 5.07
C PHE A 292 3.66 -23.29 4.03
N TYR A 293 3.63 -22.21 3.27
CA TYR A 293 2.73 -21.99 2.14
C TYR A 293 3.51 -22.33 0.88
N LEU A 294 3.01 -23.30 0.11
CA LEU A 294 3.55 -23.64 -1.20
C LEU A 294 2.55 -23.15 -2.25
N VAL A 295 3.02 -22.32 -3.18
CA VAL A 295 2.19 -21.74 -4.23
C VAL A 295 2.82 -22.03 -5.59
N THR A 296 2.03 -22.59 -6.51
CA THR A 296 2.47 -22.97 -7.85
C THR A 296 1.74 -22.16 -8.90
N GLY A 297 2.46 -21.34 -9.67
CA GLY A 297 1.92 -20.59 -10.80
C GLY A 297 2.24 -21.28 -12.12
N ARG A 298 1.27 -21.36 -13.02
CA ARG A 298 1.49 -21.88 -14.39
C ARG A 298 1.09 -20.85 -15.43
N LEU A 299 2.02 -20.56 -16.33
CA LEU A 299 1.82 -19.72 -17.50
C LEU A 299 2.05 -20.56 -18.76
N ALA A 300 1.00 -20.82 -19.51
CA ALA A 300 1.12 -21.36 -20.86
C ALA A 300 1.39 -20.21 -21.83
N GLY A 301 2.32 -20.41 -22.77
CA GLY A 301 2.67 -19.35 -23.73
C GLY A 301 3.84 -19.73 -24.63
N ASP A 302 3.98 -18.95 -25.70
CA ASP A 302 5.12 -19.03 -26.61
C ASP A 302 6.40 -18.47 -25.96
N PRO A 303 7.59 -18.68 -26.56
CA PRO A 303 8.85 -18.22 -25.97
C PRO A 303 8.90 -16.72 -25.66
N ALA A 304 8.18 -15.88 -26.41
CA ALA A 304 8.13 -14.44 -26.17
C ALA A 304 7.32 -14.12 -24.89
N ALA A 305 6.15 -14.73 -24.72
CA ALA A 305 5.35 -14.60 -23.50
C ALA A 305 6.08 -15.16 -22.27
N GLN A 306 6.80 -16.28 -22.43
CA GLN A 306 7.62 -16.86 -21.37
C GLN A 306 8.76 -15.92 -20.95
N ALA A 307 9.50 -15.35 -21.92
CA ALA A 307 10.57 -14.40 -21.63
C ALA A 307 10.07 -13.15 -20.90
N ALA A 308 8.97 -12.54 -21.36
CA ALA A 308 8.38 -11.37 -20.70
C ALA A 308 7.93 -11.67 -19.27
N PHE A 309 7.38 -12.87 -19.03
CA PHE A 309 7.01 -13.31 -17.70
C PHE A 309 8.22 -13.55 -16.80
N LEU A 310 9.27 -14.19 -17.31
CA LEU A 310 10.51 -14.42 -16.58
C LEU A 310 11.18 -13.10 -16.17
N GLU A 311 11.18 -12.09 -17.05
CA GLU A 311 11.68 -10.76 -16.74
C GLU A 311 10.86 -10.09 -15.61
N ALA A 312 9.53 -10.12 -15.70
CA ALA A 312 8.67 -9.57 -14.64
C ALA A 312 8.82 -10.32 -13.31
N LEU A 313 8.98 -11.64 -13.37
CA LEU A 313 9.24 -12.50 -12.22
C LEU A 313 10.56 -12.12 -11.54
N GLY A 314 11.64 -12.02 -12.31
CA GLY A 314 12.96 -11.60 -11.81
C GLY A 314 12.93 -10.21 -11.17
N ALA A 315 12.24 -9.26 -11.79
CA ALA A 315 12.10 -7.89 -11.28
C ALA A 315 11.30 -7.80 -9.96
N SER A 316 10.54 -8.84 -9.62
CA SER A 316 9.69 -8.84 -8.41
C SER A 316 10.43 -9.33 -7.16
N LEU A 317 11.55 -10.05 -7.29
CA LEU A 317 12.14 -10.83 -6.20
C LEU A 317 12.75 -9.97 -5.10
N VAL A 318 13.36 -8.83 -5.44
CA VAL A 318 13.98 -7.95 -4.45
C VAL A 318 12.99 -7.44 -3.39
N PHE A 319 11.72 -7.31 -3.76
CA PHE A 319 10.66 -6.80 -2.88
C PHE A 319 10.21 -7.83 -1.82
N LEU A 320 10.72 -9.06 -1.86
CA LEU A 320 10.45 -10.08 -0.84
C LEU A 320 11.47 -10.05 0.30
N ILE A 321 12.64 -9.45 0.07
CA ILE A 321 13.73 -9.30 1.03
C ILE A 321 13.30 -8.33 2.14
N ASP A 322 13.37 -8.73 3.41
CA ASP A 322 12.90 -7.96 4.59
C ASP A 322 11.44 -7.47 4.53
N TRP A 323 10.61 -7.98 3.61
CA TRP A 323 9.24 -7.54 3.45
C TRP A 323 8.43 -7.61 4.76
N ASN A 324 8.62 -8.67 5.56
CA ASN A 324 7.94 -8.82 6.84
C ASN A 324 8.38 -7.77 7.86
N ARG A 325 9.67 -7.41 7.87
CA ARG A 325 10.22 -6.36 8.75
C ARG A 325 9.64 -5.01 8.37
N ALA A 326 9.66 -4.65 7.07
CA ALA A 326 9.04 -3.43 6.56
C ALA A 326 7.54 -3.37 6.89
N ARG A 327 6.79 -4.45 6.61
CA ARG A 327 5.36 -4.53 6.94
C ARG A 327 5.10 -4.29 8.43
N LYS A 328 5.88 -4.91 9.32
CA LYS A 328 5.69 -4.75 10.78
C LYS A 328 5.89 -3.29 11.21
N ILE A 329 6.91 -2.62 10.68
CA ILE A 329 7.18 -1.20 10.95
C ILE A 329 6.07 -0.32 10.36
N LEU A 330 5.69 -0.52 9.10
CA LEU A 330 4.62 0.27 8.47
C LEU A 330 3.26 0.13 9.18
N ARG A 331 2.99 -1.01 9.81
CA ARG A 331 1.77 -1.23 10.62
C ARG A 331 1.70 -0.41 11.90
N THR A 332 2.80 0.18 12.37
CA THR A 332 2.75 1.13 13.50
C THR A 332 2.33 2.51 13.05
N LEU A 333 2.44 2.81 11.75
CA LEU A 333 2.16 4.13 11.17
C LEU A 333 0.80 4.19 10.45
N LEU A 334 0.31 3.05 9.99
CA LEU A 334 -0.86 2.93 9.10
C LEU A 334 -1.83 1.82 9.57
N GLY A 335 -3.07 1.89 9.07
CA GLY A 335 -4.10 0.89 9.31
C GLY A 335 -3.78 -0.52 8.85
N LYS A 336 -4.50 -1.48 9.45
CA LYS A 336 -4.37 -2.91 9.16
C LYS A 336 -4.74 -3.18 7.71
N GLY A 337 -3.75 -3.62 6.92
CA GLY A 337 -3.89 -3.92 5.49
C GLY A 337 -3.27 -2.84 4.58
N ASP A 338 -3.22 -1.59 5.02
CA ASP A 338 -2.63 -0.51 4.22
C ASP A 338 -1.11 -0.59 4.14
N ALA A 339 -0.43 -1.13 5.16
CA ALA A 339 1.00 -1.44 5.08
C ALA A 339 1.34 -2.35 3.88
N VAL A 340 0.50 -3.34 3.56
CA VAL A 340 0.72 -4.20 2.39
C VAL A 340 0.47 -3.42 1.10
N ARG A 341 -0.56 -2.58 1.06
CA ARG A 341 -0.88 -1.74 -0.11
C ARG A 341 0.24 -0.74 -0.43
N VAL A 342 0.87 -0.16 0.58
CA VAL A 342 2.05 0.70 0.41
C VAL A 342 3.21 -0.07 -0.22
N LEU A 343 3.54 -1.26 0.32
CA LEU A 343 4.60 -2.10 -0.24
C LEU A 343 4.28 -2.53 -1.67
N GLU A 344 3.02 -2.83 -1.97
CA GLU A 344 2.56 -3.25 -3.30
C GLU A 344 2.68 -2.11 -4.31
N ARG A 345 2.26 -0.90 -3.93
CA ARG A 345 2.42 0.30 -4.76
C ARG A 345 3.89 0.65 -4.98
N ALA A 346 4.71 0.60 -3.92
CA ALA A 346 6.14 0.86 -4.02
C ALA A 346 6.84 -0.15 -4.96
N ALA A 347 6.54 -1.44 -4.83
CA ALA A 347 7.08 -2.48 -5.69
C ALA A 347 6.70 -2.26 -7.17
N ARG A 348 5.43 -1.95 -7.46
CA ARG A 348 4.99 -1.61 -8.84
C ARG A 348 5.69 -0.37 -9.40
N MET A 349 6.08 0.58 -8.54
CA MET A 349 6.86 1.77 -8.91
C MET A 349 8.37 1.52 -8.94
N ARG A 350 8.84 0.30 -8.66
CA ARG A 350 10.27 -0.06 -8.50
C ARG A 350 10.98 0.74 -7.40
N VAL A 351 10.26 1.02 -6.31
CA VAL A 351 10.76 1.71 -5.11
C VAL A 351 10.99 0.67 -4.00
N GLY A 352 12.23 0.59 -3.48
CA GLY A 352 12.65 -0.45 -2.55
C GLY A 352 12.43 -0.09 -1.09
N HIS A 353 11.64 -0.89 -0.36
CA HIS A 353 11.42 -0.68 1.08
C HIS A 353 12.65 -0.94 1.95
N ARG A 354 13.68 -1.63 1.43
CA ARG A 354 14.95 -1.82 2.13
C ARG A 354 15.65 -0.50 2.43
N ALA A 355 15.57 0.48 1.53
CA ALA A 355 16.19 1.78 1.76
C ALA A 355 15.60 2.49 2.97
N PHE A 356 14.28 2.41 3.12
CA PHE A 356 13.58 2.93 4.28
C PHE A 356 14.02 2.24 5.58
N LEU A 357 14.22 0.91 5.55
CA LEU A 357 14.73 0.18 6.72
C LEU A 357 16.15 0.60 7.10
N GLU A 358 17.03 0.75 6.12
CA GLU A 358 18.43 1.17 6.32
C GLU A 358 18.52 2.61 6.86
N LEU A 359 17.65 3.51 6.42
CA LEU A 359 17.59 4.89 6.90
C LEU A 359 16.83 5.07 8.23
N GLY A 360 16.53 3.98 8.95
CA GLY A 360 15.96 4.03 10.30
C GLY A 360 14.46 3.73 10.40
N GLY A 361 13.79 3.41 9.29
CA GLY A 361 12.40 2.99 9.26
C GLY A 361 11.45 4.03 9.88
N ALA A 362 10.70 3.65 10.91
CA ALA A 362 9.76 4.55 11.57
C ALA A 362 10.43 5.81 12.16
N GLU A 363 11.70 5.75 12.54
CA GLU A 363 12.40 6.92 13.10
C GLU A 363 12.63 8.02 12.06
N LEU A 364 12.76 7.67 10.77
CA LEU A 364 12.87 8.64 9.69
C LEU A 364 11.62 9.54 9.63
N ILE A 365 10.45 8.92 9.79
CA ILE A 365 9.17 9.63 9.81
C ILE A 365 8.96 10.36 11.13
N ALA A 366 9.30 9.72 12.26
CA ALA A 366 9.18 10.33 13.58
C ALA A 366 10.05 11.60 13.71
N ALA A 367 11.24 11.61 13.11
CA ALA A 367 12.09 12.80 13.03
C ALA A 367 11.42 13.93 12.25
N ALA A 368 10.86 13.61 11.07
CA ALA A 368 10.16 14.60 10.27
C ALA A 368 8.93 15.20 10.98
N VAL A 369 8.16 14.37 11.69
CA VAL A 369 7.04 14.84 12.51
C VAL A 369 7.52 15.81 13.60
N ARG A 370 8.61 15.48 14.30
CA ARG A 370 9.15 16.33 15.39
C ARG A 370 9.60 17.70 14.90
N HIS A 371 10.11 17.82 13.68
CA HIS A 371 10.65 19.08 13.17
C HIS A 371 9.62 19.87 12.36
N ALA A 372 8.90 19.23 11.43
CA ALA A 372 8.00 19.91 10.51
C ALA A 372 6.58 20.14 11.07
N ALA A 373 6.12 19.30 12.01
CA ALA A 373 4.72 19.29 12.45
C ALA A 373 4.49 18.99 13.95
N PRO A 374 5.31 19.48 14.89
CA PRO A 374 5.25 19.07 16.30
C PRO A 374 3.93 19.42 17.00
N THR A 375 3.20 20.43 16.51
CA THR A 375 1.91 20.85 17.05
C THR A 375 0.70 20.24 16.34
N ARG A 376 0.90 19.64 15.15
CA ARG A 376 -0.19 19.07 14.33
C ARG A 376 -0.32 17.56 14.45
N ILE A 377 0.79 16.86 14.72
CA ILE A 377 0.80 15.40 14.83
C ILE A 377 1.33 15.02 16.21
N GLY A 378 0.48 14.43 17.03
CA GLY A 378 0.83 13.99 18.37
C GLY A 378 1.81 12.81 18.36
N PHE A 379 2.60 12.69 19.43
CA PHE A 379 3.50 11.54 19.59
C PHE A 379 2.70 10.24 19.67
N GLY A 380 3.01 9.29 18.77
CA GLY A 380 2.36 7.98 18.72
C GLY A 380 1.01 7.94 18.01
N GLU A 381 0.54 9.07 17.46
CA GLU A 381 -0.63 9.08 16.57
C GLU A 381 -0.33 8.40 15.24
N ARG A 382 -1.34 7.76 14.65
CA ARG A 382 -1.20 7.13 13.33
C ARG A 382 -1.38 8.17 12.23
N LEU A 383 -0.56 8.06 11.19
CA LEU A 383 -0.55 9.01 10.09
C LEU A 383 -1.88 9.05 9.33
N ASP A 384 -2.58 7.92 9.23
CA ASP A 384 -3.87 7.86 8.52
C ASP A 384 -5.04 8.43 9.31
N ASP A 385 -4.90 8.55 10.63
CA ASP A 385 -5.87 9.26 11.47
C ASP A 385 -5.68 10.79 11.33
N VAL A 386 -4.42 11.26 11.21
CA VAL A 386 -4.09 12.70 11.15
C VAL A 386 -4.06 13.28 9.74
N LEU A 387 -3.44 12.63 8.76
CA LEU A 387 -3.41 13.09 7.37
C LEU A 387 -4.65 12.64 6.57
N GLY A 388 -5.41 11.69 7.12
CA GLY A 388 -6.38 10.92 6.36
C GLY A 388 -5.73 9.80 5.55
N ARG A 389 -6.48 8.72 5.36
CA ARG A 389 -5.99 7.46 4.75
C ARG A 389 -5.25 7.66 3.42
N ALA A 390 -5.83 8.38 2.45
CA ALA A 390 -5.21 8.52 1.13
C ALA A 390 -3.87 9.26 1.19
N ALA A 391 -3.83 10.42 1.86
CA ALA A 391 -2.63 11.23 2.00
C ALA A 391 -1.53 10.51 2.81
N ALA A 392 -1.89 9.76 3.86
CA ALA A 392 -0.94 8.97 4.62
C ALA A 392 -0.27 7.87 3.78
N LEU A 393 -1.03 7.21 2.89
CA LEU A 393 -0.50 6.20 1.99
C LEU A 393 0.43 6.83 0.94
N ASP A 394 0.00 7.94 0.34
CA ASP A 394 0.82 8.69 -0.62
C ASP A 394 2.12 9.17 0.02
N PHE A 395 2.04 9.77 1.21
CA PHE A 395 3.19 10.23 1.98
C PHE A 395 4.19 9.10 2.24
N VAL A 396 3.74 7.97 2.77
CA VAL A 396 4.63 6.85 3.09
C VAL A 396 5.27 6.27 1.83
N VAL A 397 4.55 6.17 0.71
CA VAL A 397 5.15 5.77 -0.58
C VAL A 397 6.20 6.79 -1.03
N GLY A 398 5.94 8.10 -0.85
CA GLY A 398 6.91 9.17 -1.07
C GLY A 398 8.17 9.00 -0.21
N VAL A 399 8.02 8.68 1.07
CA VAL A 399 9.16 8.39 1.97
C VAL A 399 9.98 7.19 1.49
N LEU A 400 9.33 6.10 1.05
CA LEU A 400 10.06 4.96 0.48
C LEU A 400 10.86 5.37 -0.77
N ALA A 401 10.30 6.25 -1.60
CA ALA A 401 10.95 6.75 -2.81
C ALA A 401 12.15 7.65 -2.47
N ILE A 402 11.97 8.61 -1.57
CA ILE A 402 13.05 9.48 -1.05
C ILE A 402 14.18 8.64 -0.47
N ALA A 403 13.85 7.64 0.35
CA ALA A 403 14.85 6.74 0.92
C ALA A 403 15.61 5.97 -0.16
N THR A 404 14.89 5.42 -1.15
CA THR A 404 15.47 4.68 -2.27
C THR A 404 16.43 5.55 -3.08
N GLU A 405 16.01 6.76 -3.46
CA GLU A 405 16.84 7.71 -4.22
C GLU A 405 18.07 8.13 -3.41
N THR A 406 17.88 8.48 -2.14
CA THR A 406 18.96 8.91 -1.24
C THR A 406 20.07 7.86 -1.18
N LEU A 407 19.74 6.60 -0.93
CA LEU A 407 20.75 5.56 -0.84
C LEU A 407 21.36 5.21 -2.21
N ARG A 408 20.56 5.18 -3.28
CA ARG A 408 21.07 4.91 -4.63
C ARG A 408 22.10 5.94 -5.08
N GLU A 409 21.94 7.18 -4.66
CA GLU A 409 22.85 8.27 -4.98
C GLU A 409 23.97 8.48 -3.94
N GLY A 410 24.00 7.67 -2.87
CA GLY A 410 24.98 7.85 -1.79
C GLY A 410 24.83 9.16 -1.03
N ARG A 411 23.63 9.75 -1.02
CA ARG A 411 23.32 11.00 -0.28
C ARG A 411 23.27 10.71 1.24
N SER A 412 23.56 11.73 2.04
CA SER A 412 23.56 11.61 3.51
C SER A 412 22.15 11.47 4.10
N LEU A 413 22.03 10.82 5.27
CA LEU A 413 20.77 10.74 6.05
C LEU A 413 20.15 12.11 6.33
N ARG A 414 20.97 13.16 6.51
CA ARG A 414 20.47 14.53 6.71
C ARG A 414 19.65 15.03 5.53
N LEU A 415 20.05 14.71 4.30
CA LEU A 415 19.29 15.09 3.11
C LEU A 415 17.99 14.30 2.99
N ALA A 416 17.98 13.03 3.39
CA ALA A 416 16.73 12.25 3.48
C ALA A 416 15.77 12.85 4.52
N ASN A 417 16.25 13.20 5.72
CA ASN A 417 15.42 13.84 6.74
C ASN A 417 14.77 15.12 6.20
N ASN A 418 15.57 16.02 5.61
CA ASN A 418 15.04 17.28 5.04
C ASN A 418 14.01 17.02 3.92
N ALA A 419 14.26 16.03 3.05
CA ALA A 419 13.33 15.69 1.98
C ALA A 419 12.02 15.09 2.53
N VAL A 420 12.08 14.25 3.56
CA VAL A 420 10.90 13.69 4.22
C VAL A 420 10.13 14.76 4.99
N GLU A 421 10.83 15.71 5.64
CA GLU A 421 10.22 16.89 6.27
C GLU A 421 9.47 17.74 5.25
N ALA A 422 10.09 18.04 4.11
CA ALA A 422 9.44 18.78 3.02
C ALA A 422 8.27 18.01 2.40
N GLU A 423 8.37 16.68 2.29
CA GLU A 423 7.27 15.82 1.83
C GLU A 423 6.07 15.89 2.78
N LEU A 424 6.33 15.82 4.09
CA LEU A 424 5.29 15.90 5.12
C LEU A 424 4.60 17.26 5.12
N ALA A 425 5.37 18.35 5.09
CA ALA A 425 4.84 19.71 5.00
C ALA A 425 3.89 19.85 3.80
N ARG A 426 4.32 19.40 2.61
CA ARG A 426 3.49 19.46 1.40
C ARG A 426 2.18 18.67 1.50
N HIS A 427 2.13 17.61 2.31
CA HIS A 427 0.89 16.85 2.54
C HIS A 427 -0.06 17.58 3.51
N LEU A 428 0.48 18.27 4.50
CA LEU A 428 -0.28 19.12 5.42
C LEU A 428 -0.84 20.33 4.67
N ASP A 429 -0.02 21.00 3.87
CA ASP A 429 -0.43 22.19 3.09
C ASP A 429 -1.53 21.86 2.08
N ARG A 430 -1.42 20.71 1.39
CA ARG A 430 -2.50 20.21 0.52
C ARG A 430 -3.81 19.95 1.26
N SER A 431 -3.73 19.50 2.51
CA SER A 431 -4.91 19.26 3.35
C SER A 431 -5.56 20.57 3.77
N ASP A 432 -4.75 21.58 4.13
CA ASP A 432 -5.19 22.93 4.44
C ASP A 432 -5.83 23.61 3.21
N SER A 433 -5.22 23.45 2.03
CA SER A 433 -5.73 23.97 0.74
C SER A 433 -7.11 23.39 0.40
N GLN A 434 -7.32 22.09 0.65
CA GLN A 434 -8.63 21.45 0.45
C GLN A 434 -9.72 22.02 1.37
N LEU A 435 -9.37 22.40 2.59
CA LEU A 435 -10.30 23.05 3.52
C LEU A 435 -10.58 24.51 3.11
N LEU A 436 -9.57 25.25 2.66
CA LEU A 436 -9.76 26.60 2.11
C LEU A 436 -10.66 26.58 0.88
N ALA A 437 -10.51 25.60 -0.02
CA ALA A 437 -11.41 25.41 -1.15
C ALA A 437 -12.88 25.18 -0.72
N VAL A 438 -13.14 24.68 0.49
CA VAL A 438 -14.50 24.63 1.05
C VAL A 438 -15.01 26.04 1.34
N ALA A 439 -14.19 26.88 1.95
CA ALA A 439 -14.55 28.27 2.24
C ALA A 439 -14.72 29.12 0.97
N VAL A 440 -13.94 28.88 -0.09
CA VAL A 440 -14.18 29.49 -1.42
C VAL A 440 -15.59 29.16 -1.91
N ARG A 441 -16.02 27.90 -1.78
CA ARG A 441 -17.39 27.50 -2.16
C ARG A 441 -18.44 28.20 -1.30
N GLN A 442 -18.19 28.40 0.00
CA GLN A 442 -19.09 29.17 0.87
C GLN A 442 -19.18 30.64 0.43
N ALA A 443 -18.05 31.29 0.13
CA ALA A 443 -18.05 32.67 -0.36
C ALA A 443 -18.81 32.82 -1.69
N GLY A 444 -18.71 31.81 -2.58
CA GLY A 444 -19.53 31.73 -3.79
C GLY A 444 -21.04 31.63 -3.52
N LEU A 445 -21.45 30.91 -2.46
CA LEU A 445 -22.84 30.84 -2.03
C LEU A 445 -23.33 32.17 -1.43
N ALA A 446 -22.50 32.84 -0.62
CA ALA A 446 -22.80 34.19 -0.12
C ALA A 446 -23.03 35.18 -1.28
N ARG A 447 -22.12 35.18 -2.26
CA ARG A 447 -22.25 35.98 -3.48
C ARG A 447 -23.56 35.69 -4.22
N GLU A 448 -23.97 34.44 -4.33
CA GLU A 448 -25.22 34.06 -5.01
C GLU A 448 -26.45 34.68 -4.34
N ILE A 449 -26.52 34.67 -3.00
CA ILE A 449 -27.62 35.33 -2.26
C ILE A 449 -27.56 36.84 -2.48
N ALA A 450 -26.40 37.47 -2.28
CA ALA A 450 -26.23 38.92 -2.41
C ALA A 450 -26.61 39.41 -3.82
N ALA A 451 -26.11 38.76 -4.87
CA ALA A 451 -26.43 39.13 -6.25
C ALA A 451 -27.92 38.99 -6.56
N ARG A 452 -28.62 38.05 -5.90
CA ARG A 452 -30.05 37.87 -6.08
C ARG A 452 -30.88 38.92 -5.34
N ILE A 453 -30.41 39.41 -4.19
CA ILE A 453 -30.97 40.58 -3.51
C ILE A 453 -30.78 41.83 -4.39
N ALA A 454 -29.59 42.04 -4.96
CA ALA A 454 -29.33 43.16 -5.87
C ALA A 454 -30.25 43.14 -7.09
N ALA A 455 -30.44 41.96 -7.69
CA ALA A 455 -31.39 41.77 -8.81
C ALA A 455 -32.85 42.07 -8.40
N ASP A 456 -33.27 41.67 -7.19
CA ASP A 456 -34.61 41.98 -6.65
C ASP A 456 -34.81 43.49 -6.50
N LEU A 457 -33.81 44.20 -5.96
CA LEU A 457 -33.83 45.65 -5.80
C LEU A 457 -33.84 46.37 -7.16
N ALA A 458 -33.07 45.89 -8.14
CA ALA A 458 -33.05 46.45 -9.49
C ALA A 458 -34.41 46.35 -10.19
N GLU A 459 -35.11 45.22 -10.05
CA GLU A 459 -36.47 45.06 -10.56
C GLU A 459 -37.44 46.06 -9.90
N ARG A 460 -37.33 46.27 -8.58
CA ARG A 460 -38.15 47.25 -7.85
C ARG A 460 -37.86 48.69 -8.25
N ILE A 461 -36.60 49.06 -8.45
CA ILE A 461 -36.19 50.38 -8.96
C ILE A 461 -36.79 50.63 -10.35
N ALA A 462 -36.89 49.59 -11.18
CA ALA A 462 -37.54 49.66 -12.49
C ALA A 462 -39.08 49.66 -12.44
N GLY A 463 -39.68 49.72 -11.23
CA GLY A 463 -41.13 49.68 -11.03
C GLY A 463 -41.77 48.31 -11.27
N ARG A 464 -40.96 47.25 -11.38
CA ARG A 464 -41.42 45.86 -11.54
C ARG A 464 -41.55 45.20 -10.16
N PRO A 465 -42.44 44.19 -10.01
CA PRO A 465 -42.57 43.48 -8.74
C PRO A 465 -41.29 42.70 -8.45
N GLY A 466 -40.81 42.78 -7.20
CA GLY A 466 -39.76 41.89 -6.72
C GLY A 466 -40.19 40.42 -6.68
N GLN A 467 -39.22 39.54 -6.48
CA GLN A 467 -39.33 38.09 -6.40
C GLN A 467 -40.05 37.60 -5.12
N GLY A 468 -40.16 38.44 -4.09
CA GLY A 468 -40.92 38.12 -2.87
C GLY A 468 -40.47 36.82 -2.20
N THR A 469 -41.41 35.92 -1.89
CA THR A 469 -41.12 34.66 -1.19
C THR A 469 -40.16 33.72 -1.93
N ALA A 470 -40.04 33.87 -3.26
CA ALA A 470 -39.07 33.11 -4.03
C ALA A 470 -37.62 33.53 -3.73
N LEU A 471 -37.38 34.76 -3.27
CA LEU A 471 -36.09 35.25 -2.78
C LEU A 471 -35.68 34.50 -1.52
N THR A 472 -36.54 34.56 -0.49
CA THR A 472 -36.36 33.89 0.80
C THR A 472 -36.19 32.38 0.65
N ALA A 473 -37.05 31.73 -0.14
CA ALA A 473 -36.98 30.28 -0.31
C ALA A 473 -35.68 29.81 -0.95
N HIS A 474 -35.04 30.64 -1.78
CA HIS A 474 -33.74 30.34 -2.38
C HIS A 474 -32.61 30.57 -1.39
N ALA A 475 -32.59 31.72 -0.69
CA ALA A 475 -31.57 32.01 0.31
C ALA A 475 -31.54 30.94 1.40
N ARG A 476 -32.72 30.52 1.89
CA ARG A 476 -32.85 29.42 2.84
C ARG A 476 -32.34 28.07 2.32
N ARG A 477 -32.46 27.78 1.02
CA ARG A 477 -31.87 26.55 0.45
C ARG A 477 -30.35 26.64 0.39
N ILE A 478 -29.81 27.84 0.20
CA ILE A 478 -28.37 28.07 0.20
C ILE A 478 -27.82 27.98 1.63
N GLU A 479 -28.47 28.61 2.62
CA GLU A 479 -28.08 28.52 4.04
C GLU A 479 -28.06 27.06 4.53
N VAL A 480 -29.14 26.28 4.32
CA VAL A 480 -29.16 24.84 4.69
C VAL A 480 -28.01 24.06 4.02
N LYS A 481 -27.65 24.43 2.78
CA LYS A 481 -26.51 23.82 2.07
C LYS A 481 -25.18 24.28 2.67
N ALA A 482 -25.06 25.55 3.02
CA ALA A 482 -23.88 26.15 3.64
C ALA A 482 -23.58 25.50 4.99
N ASP A 483 -24.57 25.40 5.87
CA ASP A 483 -24.51 24.71 7.16
C ASP A 483 -23.97 23.29 7.05
N ARG A 484 -24.54 22.51 6.13
CA ARG A 484 -24.09 21.13 5.92
C ARG A 484 -22.62 21.07 5.53
N ILE A 485 -22.19 21.97 4.64
CA ILE A 485 -20.80 22.04 4.20
C ILE A 485 -19.90 22.48 5.36
N ALA A 486 -20.31 23.45 6.18
CA ALA A 486 -19.57 23.94 7.34
C ALA A 486 -19.40 22.83 8.40
N VAL A 487 -20.45 22.05 8.68
CA VAL A 487 -20.38 20.88 9.59
C VAL A 487 -19.39 19.83 9.08
N GLU A 488 -19.45 19.48 7.79
CA GLU A 488 -18.51 18.54 7.17
C GLU A 488 -17.07 19.06 7.21
N ALA A 489 -16.86 20.37 6.97
CA ALA A 489 -15.56 21.02 7.03
C ALA A 489 -14.99 21.07 8.46
N ARG A 490 -15.80 21.39 9.47
CA ARG A 490 -15.41 21.38 10.89
C ARG A 490 -14.96 19.98 11.32
N ALA A 491 -15.68 18.94 10.90
CA ALA A 491 -15.30 17.55 11.17
C ALA A 491 -13.97 17.19 10.48
N ALA A 492 -13.77 17.62 9.24
CA ALA A 492 -12.51 17.41 8.51
C ALA A 492 -11.35 18.17 9.15
N ALA A 493 -11.52 19.45 9.52
CA ALA A 493 -10.50 20.27 10.17
C ALA A 493 -10.05 19.69 11.51
N ARG A 494 -10.99 19.20 12.34
CA ARG A 494 -10.68 18.51 13.60
C ARG A 494 -9.92 17.21 13.37
N ARG A 495 -10.35 16.39 12.41
CA ARG A 495 -9.67 15.13 12.09
C ARG A 495 -8.24 15.38 11.57
N LEU A 496 -8.06 16.42 10.77
CA LEU A 496 -6.80 16.74 10.11
C LEU A 496 -5.87 17.62 10.96
N ASN A 497 -6.28 17.97 12.19
CA ASN A 497 -5.61 18.97 13.03
C ASN A 497 -5.22 20.22 12.24
N ALA A 498 -6.16 20.71 11.42
CA ALA A 498 -5.96 21.90 10.61
C ALA A 498 -5.75 23.13 11.51
N GLY A 499 -5.02 24.13 11.00
CA GLY A 499 -4.78 25.36 11.75
C GLY A 499 -6.08 26.06 12.17
N GLU A 500 -6.12 26.59 13.38
CA GLU A 500 -7.30 27.27 13.96
C GLU A 500 -7.84 28.39 13.05
N THR A 501 -6.95 29.06 12.31
CA THR A 501 -7.32 30.11 11.34
C THR A 501 -8.22 29.60 10.22
N ILE A 502 -7.99 28.39 9.70
CA ILE A 502 -8.79 27.81 8.61
C ILE A 502 -10.19 27.44 9.12
N ALA A 503 -10.27 26.84 10.30
CA ALA A 503 -11.56 26.51 10.92
C ALA A 503 -12.41 27.78 11.15
N ARG A 504 -11.80 28.83 11.71
CA ARG A 504 -12.47 30.13 11.90
C ARG A 504 -12.89 30.76 10.59
N LEU A 505 -12.11 30.59 9.53
CA LEU A 505 -12.43 31.16 8.22
C LEU A 505 -13.69 30.52 7.62
N VAL A 506 -13.87 29.20 7.78
CA VAL A 506 -15.11 28.51 7.41
C VAL A 506 -16.29 29.04 8.22
N ASP A 507 -16.13 29.18 9.53
CA ASP A 507 -17.18 29.69 10.43
C ASP A 507 -17.59 31.12 10.06
N THR A 508 -16.64 32.01 9.85
CA THR A 508 -16.91 33.42 9.55
C THR A 508 -17.62 33.61 8.19
N VAL A 509 -17.32 32.79 7.19
CA VAL A 509 -18.02 32.88 5.89
C VAL A 509 -19.43 32.28 5.98
N GLU A 510 -19.66 31.24 6.80
CA GLU A 510 -21.01 30.75 7.10
C GLU A 510 -21.84 31.83 7.80
N GLU A 511 -21.30 32.51 8.82
CA GLU A 511 -21.99 33.61 9.51
C GLU A 511 -22.40 34.74 8.54
N ALA A 512 -21.63 35.00 7.48
CA ALA A 512 -22.00 35.95 6.44
C ALA A 512 -23.21 35.47 5.60
N ILE A 513 -23.32 34.16 5.35
CA ILE A 513 -24.45 33.54 4.65
C ILE A 513 -25.72 33.65 5.48
N ASP A 514 -25.63 33.48 6.80
CA ASP A 514 -26.77 33.64 7.71
C ASP A 514 -27.32 35.07 7.68
N GLU A 515 -26.44 36.07 7.76
CA GLU A 515 -26.83 37.49 7.65
C GLU A 515 -27.44 37.80 6.28
N LEU A 516 -26.93 37.17 5.20
CA LEU A 516 -27.50 37.30 3.86
C LEU A 516 -28.85 36.60 3.68
N GLU A 517 -29.09 35.47 4.36
CA GLU A 517 -30.40 34.81 4.42
C GLU A 517 -31.42 35.73 5.09
N GLN A 518 -31.04 36.33 6.22
CA GLN A 518 -31.84 37.32 6.91
C GLN A 518 -32.09 38.56 6.04
N ALA A 519 -31.08 39.04 5.31
CA ALA A 519 -31.22 40.14 4.35
C ALA A 519 -32.19 39.77 3.22
N ALA A 520 -32.14 38.55 2.67
CA ALA A 520 -33.06 38.08 1.66
C ALA A 520 -34.51 38.01 2.16
N PHE A 521 -34.72 37.62 3.43
CA PHE A 521 -36.02 37.71 4.08
C PHE A 521 -36.51 39.16 4.17
N LEU A 522 -35.68 40.07 4.67
CA LEU A 522 -36.03 41.49 4.81
C LEU A 522 -36.31 42.17 3.46
N ALA A 523 -35.51 41.86 2.43
CA ALA A 523 -35.72 42.33 1.05
C ALA A 523 -37.07 41.85 0.49
N SER A 524 -37.50 40.64 0.82
CA SER A 524 -38.81 40.11 0.40
C SER A 524 -39.99 40.92 0.97
N LEU A 525 -39.79 41.59 2.12
CA LEU A 525 -40.80 42.38 2.83
C LEU A 525 -40.85 43.86 2.40
N ILE A 526 -39.94 44.32 1.52
CA ILE A 526 -39.92 45.71 1.05
C ILE A 526 -41.26 46.07 0.39
N ASP A 527 -41.85 47.17 0.85
CA ASP A 527 -43.13 47.71 0.35
C ASP A 527 -42.98 48.26 -1.08
N ARG A 528 -44.06 48.17 -1.88
CA ARG A 528 -44.11 48.79 -3.22
C ARG A 528 -44.09 50.32 -3.15
N GLY A 529 -44.42 50.90 -2.00
CA GLY A 529 -44.37 52.34 -1.74
C GLY A 529 -43.02 52.85 -1.23
N THR A 530 -41.98 52.02 -1.15
CA THR A 530 -40.64 52.47 -0.73
C THR A 530 -40.07 53.46 -1.74
N ASP A 531 -39.52 54.57 -1.26
CA ASP A 531 -38.91 55.61 -2.08
C ASP A 531 -37.77 55.02 -2.95
N THR A 532 -37.77 55.35 -4.23
CA THR A 532 -36.73 54.93 -5.18
C THR A 532 -35.34 55.41 -4.75
N ALA A 533 -35.21 56.53 -4.04
CA ALA A 533 -33.93 56.96 -3.45
C ALA A 533 -33.42 55.93 -2.44
N VAL A 534 -34.27 55.45 -1.53
CA VAL A 534 -33.92 54.41 -0.54
C VAL A 534 -33.57 53.09 -1.23
N LEU A 535 -34.33 52.70 -2.26
CA LEU A 535 -34.03 51.48 -3.04
C LEU A 535 -32.66 51.54 -3.74
N ARG A 536 -32.25 52.72 -4.23
CA ARG A 536 -30.93 52.90 -4.85
C ARG A 536 -29.79 52.78 -3.85
N GLU A 537 -29.94 53.35 -2.64
CA GLU A 537 -28.95 53.20 -1.58
C GLU A 537 -28.83 51.73 -1.12
N LEU A 538 -29.96 51.02 -0.97
CA LEU A 538 -29.95 49.59 -0.69
C LEU A 538 -29.26 48.78 -1.79
N ALA A 539 -29.48 49.14 -3.05
CA ALA A 539 -28.82 48.48 -4.18
C ALA A 539 -27.30 48.72 -4.15
N SER A 540 -26.86 49.95 -3.86
CA SER A 540 -25.44 50.29 -3.72
C SER A 540 -24.76 49.49 -2.60
N LEU A 541 -25.44 49.35 -1.46
CA LEU A 541 -24.95 48.57 -0.34
C LEU A 541 -24.88 47.07 -0.70
N CYS A 542 -25.87 46.56 -1.42
CA CYS A 542 -25.86 45.18 -1.91
C CYS A 542 -24.75 44.92 -2.94
N ASP A 543 -24.47 45.86 -3.84
CA ASP A 543 -23.37 45.78 -4.80
C ASP A 543 -22.01 45.72 -4.09
N ALA A 544 -21.84 46.49 -3.01
CA ALA A 544 -20.64 46.42 -2.17
C ALA A 544 -20.49 45.04 -1.49
N VAL A 545 -21.59 44.47 -0.98
CA VAL A 545 -21.58 43.11 -0.40
C VAL A 545 -21.32 42.02 -1.45
N VAL A 546 -21.82 42.16 -2.68
CA VAL A 546 -21.46 41.27 -3.80
C VAL A 546 -19.96 41.34 -4.06
N GLY A 547 -19.41 42.56 -4.15
CA GLY A 547 -17.98 42.78 -4.28
C GLY A 547 -17.18 42.18 -3.12
N ALA A 548 -17.71 42.23 -1.90
CA ALA A 548 -17.06 41.66 -0.72
C ALA A 548 -17.04 40.13 -0.78
N ALA A 549 -18.15 39.50 -1.17
CA ALA A 549 -18.18 38.05 -1.33
C ALA A 549 -17.25 37.57 -2.46
N GLU A 550 -17.14 38.33 -3.55
CA GLU A 550 -16.18 38.08 -4.64
C GLU A 550 -14.73 38.23 -4.16
N ALA A 551 -14.41 39.33 -3.46
CA ALA A 551 -13.08 39.56 -2.90
C ALA A 551 -12.70 38.49 -1.87
N ALA A 552 -13.64 38.03 -1.03
CA ALA A 552 -13.43 36.92 -0.12
C ALA A 552 -13.11 35.62 -0.87
N ALA A 553 -13.89 35.27 -1.90
CA ALA A 553 -13.64 34.08 -2.71
C ALA A 553 -12.24 34.13 -3.36
N ILE A 554 -11.87 35.25 -3.98
CA ILE A 554 -10.56 35.46 -4.59
C ILE A 554 -9.44 35.35 -3.56
N GLY A 555 -9.57 36.03 -2.41
CA GLY A 555 -8.54 36.05 -1.39
C GLY A 555 -8.32 34.69 -0.73
N ILE A 556 -9.39 33.93 -0.48
CA ILE A 556 -9.31 32.57 0.08
C ILE A 556 -8.70 31.60 -0.95
N ASP A 557 -9.07 31.72 -2.22
CA ASP A 557 -8.54 30.87 -3.30
C ASP A 557 -7.03 31.13 -3.50
N ALA A 558 -6.62 32.39 -3.59
CA ALA A 558 -5.22 32.76 -3.65
C ALA A 558 -4.43 32.28 -2.41
N ALA A 559 -5.03 32.39 -1.22
CA ALA A 559 -4.41 31.88 0.01
C ALA A 559 -4.22 30.35 0.02
N ALA A 560 -5.08 29.60 -0.68
CA ALA A 560 -4.93 28.15 -0.81
C ALA A 560 -3.70 27.76 -1.65
N ASP A 561 -3.26 28.63 -2.57
CA ASP A 561 -2.11 28.38 -3.45
C ASP A 561 -0.78 28.91 -2.87
N VAL A 562 -0.81 29.73 -1.82
CA VAL A 562 0.40 30.30 -1.16
C VAL A 562 1.47 29.26 -0.80
N PRO A 563 1.13 28.05 -0.30
CA PRO A 563 2.14 27.03 -0.01
C PRO A 563 2.96 26.57 -1.23
N GLU A 564 2.50 26.81 -2.46
CA GLU A 564 3.28 26.53 -3.67
C GLU A 564 4.45 27.51 -3.87
N GLY A 565 4.58 28.53 -3.02
CA GLY A 565 5.71 29.46 -2.99
C GLY A 565 5.67 30.52 -4.10
N ARG A 566 4.53 30.69 -4.76
CA ARG A 566 4.32 31.72 -5.79
C ARG A 566 4.02 33.05 -5.11
N ARG A 567 4.90 34.04 -5.31
CA ARG A 567 4.74 35.38 -4.74
C ARG A 567 3.43 36.06 -5.18
N ALA A 568 3.01 35.83 -6.42
CA ALA A 568 1.78 36.40 -6.97
C ALA A 568 0.56 36.03 -6.12
N ASP A 569 0.46 34.76 -5.70
CA ASP A 569 -0.68 34.26 -4.92
C ASP A 569 -0.73 34.90 -3.51
N SER A 570 0.43 35.17 -2.91
CA SER A 570 0.52 35.93 -1.65
C SER A 570 0.09 37.39 -1.81
N ASP A 571 0.54 38.04 -2.89
CA ASP A 571 0.19 39.44 -3.19
C ASP A 571 -1.33 39.56 -3.50
N ASP A 572 -1.89 38.62 -4.25
CA ASP A 572 -3.31 38.56 -4.60
C ASP A 572 -4.19 38.33 -3.36
N ALA A 573 -3.79 37.41 -2.46
CA ALA A 573 -4.51 37.17 -1.21
C ALA A 573 -4.51 38.41 -0.29
N LEU A 574 -3.37 39.11 -0.20
CA LEU A 574 -3.26 40.35 0.59
C LEU A 574 -4.04 41.51 -0.04
N ALA A 575 -4.02 41.63 -1.37
CA ALA A 575 -4.79 42.65 -2.09
C ALA A 575 -6.30 42.43 -1.89
N ALA A 576 -6.78 41.19 -1.97
CA ALA A 576 -8.15 40.83 -1.68
C ALA A 576 -8.54 41.15 -0.23
N ALA A 577 -7.67 40.86 0.75
CA ALA A 577 -7.89 41.21 2.15
C ALA A 577 -7.98 42.73 2.37
N SER A 578 -7.16 43.53 1.68
CA SER A 578 -7.29 45.00 1.69
C SER A 578 -8.59 45.47 1.04
N ARG A 579 -8.99 44.87 -0.08
CA ARG A 579 -10.24 45.20 -0.78
C ARG A 579 -11.47 44.95 0.08
N LEU A 580 -11.47 43.88 0.88
CA LEU A 580 -12.54 43.58 1.83
C LEU A 580 -12.72 44.69 2.88
N VAL A 581 -11.62 45.25 3.38
CA VAL A 581 -11.66 46.37 4.35
C VAL A 581 -12.20 47.64 3.69
N GLU A 582 -11.83 47.92 2.44
CA GLU A 582 -12.39 49.05 1.69
C GLU A 582 -13.90 48.91 1.50
N LEU A 583 -14.36 47.73 1.11
CA LEU A 583 -15.77 47.45 0.87
C LEU A 583 -16.61 47.48 2.14
N GLU A 584 -16.06 47.05 3.27
CA GLU A 584 -16.72 47.20 4.58
C GLU A 584 -16.90 48.68 4.93
N HIS A 585 -15.85 49.51 4.80
CA HIS A 585 -16.00 50.95 5.03
C HIS A 585 -17.01 51.61 4.08
N ASP A 586 -17.07 51.18 2.81
CA ASP A 586 -18.05 51.66 1.83
C ASP A 586 -19.49 51.26 2.23
N CYS A 587 -19.70 50.03 2.68
CA CYS A 587 -20.97 49.56 3.23
C CYS A 587 -21.39 50.39 4.46
N ASP A 588 -20.45 50.61 5.37
CA ASP A 588 -20.62 51.33 6.63
C ASP A 588 -21.00 52.81 6.39
N ALA A 589 -20.38 53.45 5.39
CA ALA A 589 -20.75 54.80 4.93
C ALA A 589 -22.12 54.83 4.23
N THR A 590 -22.44 53.82 3.43
CA THR A 590 -23.71 53.70 2.71
C THR A 590 -24.88 53.45 3.67
N GLU A 591 -24.68 52.60 4.69
CA GLU A 591 -25.66 52.36 5.78
C GLU A 591 -25.99 53.67 6.48
N ARG A 592 -24.97 54.45 6.87
CA ARG A 592 -25.17 55.75 7.55
C ARG A 592 -25.92 56.75 6.67
N THR A 593 -25.61 56.76 5.38
CA THR A 593 -26.29 57.62 4.39
C THR A 593 -27.76 57.22 4.26
N LEU A 594 -28.04 55.93 4.13
CA LEU A 594 -29.39 55.38 4.08
C LEU A 594 -30.15 55.67 5.38
N THR A 595 -29.52 55.49 6.54
CA THR A 595 -30.13 55.79 7.84
C THR A 595 -30.51 57.27 7.96
N ALA A 596 -29.63 58.18 7.52
CA ALA A 596 -29.95 59.60 7.48
C ALA A 596 -31.09 59.94 6.49
N LEU A 597 -31.09 59.31 5.30
CA LEU A 597 -32.13 59.47 4.30
C LEU A 597 -33.50 59.03 4.84
N VAL A 598 -33.55 57.86 5.46
CA VAL A 598 -34.77 57.27 6.02
C VAL A 598 -35.30 58.08 7.21
N LEU A 599 -34.45 58.50 8.14
CA LEU A 599 -34.88 59.25 9.34
C LEU A 599 -35.26 60.71 9.05
N ARG A 600 -34.78 61.29 7.94
CA ARG A 600 -35.15 62.65 7.50
C ARG A 600 -36.31 62.66 6.50
N GLY A 601 -36.65 61.51 5.93
CA GLY A 601 -37.72 61.37 4.93
C GLY A 601 -39.12 61.36 5.53
N GLU A 602 -40.11 61.69 4.70
CA GLU A 602 -41.53 61.53 5.02
C GLU A 602 -42.06 60.22 4.42
N GLY A 603 -42.69 59.36 5.23
CA GLY A 603 -43.23 58.09 4.74
C GLY A 603 -43.84 57.21 5.83
N PRO A 604 -44.55 56.13 5.45
CA PRO A 604 -45.11 55.19 6.42
C PRO A 604 -44.00 54.43 7.14
N ALA A 605 -44.04 54.41 8.48
CA ALA A 605 -43.01 53.82 9.34
C ALA A 605 -42.60 52.39 8.94
N ARG A 606 -43.54 51.58 8.42
CA ARG A 606 -43.27 50.22 7.95
C ARG A 606 -42.26 50.16 6.80
N ALA A 607 -42.30 51.11 5.86
CA ALA A 607 -41.41 51.14 4.69
C ALA A 607 -40.00 51.59 5.10
N LEU A 608 -39.92 52.48 6.09
CA LEU A 608 -38.68 53.00 6.66
C LEU A 608 -37.95 51.95 7.52
N ILE A 609 -38.67 51.24 8.39
CA ILE A 609 -38.08 50.20 9.26
C ILE A 609 -37.53 49.02 8.43
N GLY A 610 -38.28 48.56 7.43
CA GLY A 610 -37.82 47.43 6.59
C GLY A 610 -36.53 47.75 5.83
N ALA A 611 -36.37 48.99 5.36
CA ALA A 611 -35.15 49.44 4.69
C ALA A 611 -33.95 49.51 5.65
N LEU A 612 -34.14 50.04 6.86
CA LEU A 612 -33.07 50.11 7.87
C LEU A 612 -32.59 48.72 8.29
N GLU A 613 -33.51 47.80 8.56
CA GLU A 613 -33.14 46.45 8.99
C GLU A 613 -32.45 45.67 7.86
N LEU A 614 -32.88 45.86 6.60
CA LEU A 614 -32.17 45.28 5.46
C LEU A 614 -30.75 45.84 5.34
N ALA A 615 -30.59 47.16 5.44
CA ALA A 615 -29.28 47.81 5.37
C ALA A 615 -28.32 47.27 6.44
N ARG A 616 -28.81 47.12 7.68
CA ARG A 616 -28.03 46.53 8.79
C ARG A 616 -27.68 45.06 8.58
N ALA A 617 -28.57 44.26 7.99
CA ALA A 617 -28.26 42.85 7.71
C ALA A 617 -27.18 42.72 6.64
N LEU A 618 -27.24 43.56 5.60
CA LEU A 618 -26.21 43.61 4.57
C LEU A 618 -24.87 44.15 5.10
N GLU A 619 -24.89 45.16 5.98
CA GLU A 619 -23.68 45.67 6.64
C GLU A 619 -23.03 44.61 7.55
N ARG A 620 -23.80 43.91 8.38
CA ARG A 620 -23.28 42.79 9.17
C ARG A 620 -22.69 41.68 8.29
N ALA A 621 -23.28 41.41 7.13
CA ALA A 621 -22.70 40.46 6.17
C ALA A 621 -21.34 40.95 5.64
N SER A 622 -21.18 42.24 5.32
CA SER A 622 -19.87 42.79 4.94
C SER A 622 -18.85 42.73 6.07
N ASP A 623 -19.25 42.96 7.32
CA ASP A 623 -18.35 42.86 8.48
C ASP A 623 -17.78 41.44 8.64
N ARG A 624 -18.64 40.42 8.49
CA ARG A 624 -18.20 39.02 8.50
C ARG A 624 -17.22 38.73 7.37
N LEU A 625 -17.48 39.23 6.17
CA LEU A 625 -16.57 39.07 5.03
C LEU A 625 -15.23 39.79 5.25
N ALA A 626 -15.23 40.97 5.86
CA ALA A 626 -14.00 41.69 6.25
C ALA A 626 -13.21 40.94 7.34
N ALA A 627 -13.90 40.37 8.33
CA ALA A 627 -13.29 39.50 9.33
C ALA A 627 -12.63 38.27 8.68
N ALA A 628 -13.26 37.66 7.66
CA ALA A 628 -12.64 36.60 6.87
C ALA A 628 -11.36 37.09 6.16
N GLY A 629 -11.33 38.31 5.64
CA GLY A 629 -10.13 38.94 5.07
C GLY A 629 -8.98 39.06 6.08
N HIS A 630 -9.26 39.39 7.34
CA HIS A 630 -8.23 39.39 8.39
C HIS A 630 -7.67 37.99 8.68
N LEU A 631 -8.52 36.95 8.62
CA LEU A 631 -8.10 35.56 8.77
C LEU A 631 -7.25 35.10 7.57
N VAL A 632 -7.63 35.45 6.34
CA VAL A 632 -6.82 35.24 5.13
C VAL A 632 -5.44 35.86 5.32
N ARG A 633 -5.37 37.14 5.68
CA ARG A 633 -4.09 37.82 5.95
C ARG A 633 -3.25 37.11 6.99
N THR A 634 -3.87 36.64 8.08
CA THR A 634 -3.18 35.92 9.15
C THR A 634 -2.60 34.59 8.65
N HIS A 635 -3.36 33.86 7.82
CA HIS A 635 -2.91 32.60 7.21
C HIS A 635 -1.72 32.78 6.27
N VAL A 636 -1.77 33.81 5.40
CA VAL A 636 -0.68 34.13 4.46
C VAL A 636 0.58 34.56 5.20
N LEU A 637 0.46 35.44 6.19
CA LEU A 637 1.62 35.89 6.97
C LEU A 637 2.29 34.76 7.76
N ALA A 638 1.51 33.79 8.26
CA ALA A 638 2.06 32.61 8.92
C ALA A 638 2.96 31.79 7.97
N HIS A 639 2.52 31.58 6.73
CA HIS A 639 3.30 30.87 5.71
C HIS A 639 4.56 31.63 5.27
N LEU A 640 4.49 32.96 5.14
CA LEU A 640 5.66 33.77 4.78
C LEU A 640 6.71 33.86 5.91
N SER A 641 6.31 33.54 7.14
CA SER A 641 7.18 33.59 8.33
C SER A 641 7.78 32.24 8.72
N ALA A 642 7.27 31.14 8.16
CA ALA A 642 7.73 29.77 8.36
C ALA A 642 8.91 29.46 7.41
#